data_AF-A0A8F9RJ16-F1
#
_entry.id   AF-A0A8F9RJ16-F1
#
_cell.length_a   1.000
_cell.length_b   1.000
_cell.length_c   1.000
_cell.angle_alpha   90.00
_cell.angle_beta   90.00
_cell.angle_gamma   90.00
#
_symmetry.space_group_name_H-M   'P 1'
#
loop_
_entity.id
_entity.type
_entity.pdbx_description
1 polymer ?
#
loop_
_entity_poly.entity_id
_entity_poly.type
_entity_poly.pdbx_seq_one_letter_code
_entity_poly.pdbx_strand_id
1 'polypeptide(L)'
;MNLKLQKLSKMSAAFLMTLFSVWSWGQTAYLMSSGDKTWDLSGTWTVSGNTYTGTDANNWQSVGISGTGNEVTSGTRTTKSSATITTTTSGGLQKPSGTIQFLSTGSSATPEAVAIDLLLNFTGRKAETLSFDWAAIDNSNGTRPTSLRVFWSTNGTTFTELSAAQLLDKVSNNTGSITSIALPPEFNNTSTARIRFYNHAGTTATGSGNRDKFQIDNISVTSSILPPTWDGSQWVGGTPTASTDAVIAGNYNGAGFTAQSVTVNSTFTLTINSGQTVTTGNLTNNGAVIVNDGGNLIQTATGTYSGAGTFTVNKSGASAPSKYAFWSSPVASQNLTSIYGVGNTPSFITEYDTTTDYFVNAASTTSVVGKGYSIKTPAVANVSFAGTPNNGTQTYTLATTGSGHNLVGNPYPSNLNLDAFYTANTGRITNTFYFWDNTSNSVTTQGGTTSVNIGYATYNALTQAWAPAPNVVPVPTGNVANIGQGFFVQTVTTPTDTSLGFNNDMRVATTGTFFNKNNSSTEGKFWLRINSSYNTNNTFVVAYLSPASDAYDNYDSKAIATGSDAFYTMADAQKLLIQGKSAFDTDDVVPVGAKHFQTGNFVISLVQKEGVFNNGQAVYLHDKVAGTYTNLQNGTYSFSANSGEITNRFEIVYKLDVLATSEVEKNAFEVYKDGEDFVVRNDKNIETVMVFDAAGRKITQINAANSKLVRVKLDAKGMYILKAVSQGKEYSKKLIK
;
A
#
# COMPACT_ATOMS: atom_id res chain seq x y z
N MET A 1 54.60 -33.60 -13.52
CA MET A 1 55.50 -34.37 -14.40
C MET A 1 55.23 -33.93 -15.83
N ASN A 2 56.27 -33.42 -16.49
CA ASN A 2 56.24 -32.74 -17.78
C ASN A 2 55.69 -33.58 -18.93
N LEU A 3 54.90 -32.99 -19.82
CA LEU A 3 54.83 -33.43 -21.21
C LEU A 3 55.41 -32.33 -22.12
N LYS A 4 56.57 -32.63 -22.72
CA LYS A 4 57.18 -31.87 -23.80
C LYS A 4 56.91 -32.59 -25.14
N LEU A 5 56.39 -31.80 -26.07
CA LEU A 5 56.70 -31.71 -27.50
C LEU A 5 56.95 -33.00 -28.30
N GLN A 6 56.07 -33.25 -29.27
CA GLN A 6 56.46 -33.75 -30.59
C GLN A 6 56.38 -32.60 -31.62
N LYS A 7 57.46 -32.45 -32.39
CA LYS A 7 57.61 -31.52 -33.51
C LYS A 7 57.22 -32.17 -34.84
N LEU A 8 56.49 -31.40 -35.63
CA LEU A 8 56.58 -31.17 -37.08
C LEU A 8 56.77 -32.33 -38.05
N SER A 9 55.81 -32.45 -38.97
CA SER A 9 56.07 -32.81 -40.37
C SER A 9 54.94 -32.32 -41.29
N LYS A 10 55.26 -31.29 -42.09
CA LYS A 10 54.79 -31.07 -43.47
C LYS A 10 53.27 -30.96 -43.74
N MET A 11 52.72 -29.77 -43.55
CA MET A 11 51.70 -29.20 -44.45
C MET A 11 51.96 -27.70 -44.58
N SER A 12 52.88 -27.34 -45.47
CA SER A 12 53.17 -25.96 -45.86
C SER A 12 52.96 -25.88 -47.36
N ALA A 13 51.80 -25.35 -47.79
CA ALA A 13 51.55 -24.69 -49.09
C ALA A 13 50.04 -24.64 -49.49
N ALA A 14 49.09 -24.58 -48.56
CA ALA A 14 47.66 -24.35 -48.89
C ALA A 14 46.87 -23.51 -47.87
N PHE A 15 47.57 -22.73 -47.04
CA PHE A 15 46.94 -21.86 -46.04
C PHE A 15 47.62 -20.50 -45.99
N LEU A 16 47.59 -19.78 -47.12
CA LEU A 16 48.10 -18.41 -47.20
C LEU A 16 47.35 -17.58 -48.25
N MET A 17 46.02 -17.56 -48.18
CA MET A 17 45.17 -16.52 -48.78
C MET A 17 43.77 -16.57 -48.14
N THR A 18 43.64 -16.00 -46.94
CA THR A 18 42.40 -15.44 -46.35
C THR A 18 42.71 -15.04 -44.91
N LEU A 19 43.54 -14.01 -44.75
CA LEU A 19 43.72 -13.28 -43.48
C LEU A 19 44.48 -11.98 -43.82
N PHE A 20 43.83 -11.13 -44.60
CA PHE A 20 44.16 -9.71 -44.64
C PHE A 20 43.11 -8.96 -43.81
N SER A 21 43.52 -8.68 -42.57
CA SER A 21 43.17 -7.52 -41.75
C SER A 21 41.89 -6.77 -42.12
N VAL A 22 40.79 -7.04 -41.41
CA VAL A 22 39.82 -5.99 -41.09
C VAL A 22 40.22 -5.50 -39.70
N TRP A 23 40.82 -4.32 -39.63
CA TRP A 23 40.89 -3.60 -38.36
C TRP A 23 39.45 -3.41 -37.92
N SER A 24 39.01 -4.08 -36.85
CA SER A 24 37.72 -3.75 -36.23
C SER A 24 37.85 -2.32 -35.71
N TRP A 25 37.08 -1.40 -36.31
CA TRP A 25 36.99 -0.02 -35.83
C TRP A 25 36.57 -0.06 -34.36
N GLY A 26 37.04 0.90 -33.55
CA GLY A 26 36.47 1.16 -32.22
C GLY A 26 35.06 1.76 -32.32
N GLN A 27 34.21 1.20 -33.20
CA GLN A 27 32.84 1.60 -33.45
C GLN A 27 32.03 1.44 -32.17
N THR A 28 31.36 2.51 -31.77
CA THR A 28 30.46 2.51 -30.62
C THR A 28 29.11 3.02 -31.04
N ALA A 29 28.06 2.33 -30.60
CA ALA A 29 26.70 2.79 -30.83
C ALA A 29 26.48 4.15 -30.17
N TYR A 30 25.80 5.07 -30.84
CA TYR A 30 25.40 6.31 -30.21
C TYR A 30 24.34 6.02 -29.14
N LEU A 31 24.60 6.49 -27.93
CA LEU A 31 23.71 6.29 -26.80
C LEU A 31 22.56 7.28 -26.86
N MET A 32 21.37 6.82 -27.25
CA MET A 32 20.18 7.68 -27.41
C MET A 32 19.69 8.27 -26.09
N SER A 33 20.14 7.74 -24.93
CA SER A 33 19.90 8.38 -23.64
C SER A 33 20.66 9.70 -23.47
N SER A 34 21.64 10.00 -24.32
CA SER A 34 22.33 11.30 -24.38
C SER A 34 21.51 12.39 -25.09
N GLY A 35 20.38 12.03 -25.70
CA GLY A 35 19.48 12.93 -26.42
C GLY A 35 19.41 12.64 -27.91
N ASP A 36 18.41 13.24 -28.55
CA ASP A 36 18.20 13.18 -29.99
C ASP A 36 19.44 13.71 -30.73
N LYS A 37 19.75 13.12 -31.88
CA LYS A 37 20.97 13.44 -32.60
C LYS A 37 20.72 13.64 -34.09
N THR A 38 21.29 14.73 -34.59
CA THR A 38 21.45 14.97 -36.02
C THR A 38 22.92 14.85 -36.39
N TRP A 39 23.23 13.90 -37.27
CA TRP A 39 24.52 13.81 -37.95
C TRP A 39 24.50 14.75 -39.15
N ASP A 40 24.93 15.99 -38.93
CA ASP A 40 25.31 16.94 -39.98
C ASP A 40 26.72 16.57 -40.46
N LEU A 41 26.82 16.08 -41.70
CA LEU A 41 28.05 15.50 -42.23
C LEU A 41 28.98 16.57 -42.85
N SER A 42 28.73 17.85 -42.54
CA SER A 42 29.56 19.01 -42.86
C SER A 42 30.72 19.20 -41.86
N GLY A 43 31.95 18.92 -42.33
CA GLY A 43 33.15 19.55 -41.78
C GLY A 43 33.99 18.82 -40.74
N THR A 44 33.64 17.64 -40.22
CA THR A 44 34.49 16.98 -39.18
C THR A 44 34.99 15.58 -39.51
N TRP A 45 34.49 14.94 -40.58
CA TRP A 45 34.98 13.63 -41.01
C TRP A 45 36.14 13.79 -41.99
N THR A 46 37.36 13.62 -41.49
CA THR A 46 38.55 13.51 -42.32
C THR A 46 38.72 12.09 -42.84
N VAL A 47 39.05 11.97 -44.12
CA VAL A 47 39.42 10.71 -44.76
C VAL A 47 40.93 10.63 -44.78
N SER A 48 41.50 9.85 -43.87
CA SER A 48 42.92 9.48 -43.91
C SER A 48 43.03 8.00 -44.23
N GLY A 49 43.33 7.69 -45.49
CA GLY A 49 43.29 6.33 -46.01
C GLY A 49 41.87 5.75 -46.02
N ASN A 50 41.70 4.53 -45.48
CA ASN A 50 40.45 3.76 -45.48
C ASN A 50 39.57 3.99 -44.23
N THR A 51 39.80 5.07 -43.47
CA THR A 51 39.17 5.28 -42.16
C THR A 51 38.52 6.66 -42.06
N TYR A 52 37.32 6.70 -41.50
CA TYR A 52 36.66 7.92 -41.07
C TYR A 52 37.21 8.34 -39.70
N THR A 53 37.80 9.53 -39.61
CA THR A 53 38.23 10.12 -38.34
C THR A 53 37.57 11.47 -38.15
N GLY A 54 36.91 11.69 -37.02
CA GLY A 54 36.10 12.89 -36.81
C GLY A 54 35.07 12.72 -35.70
N THR A 55 34.44 13.82 -35.31
CA THR A 55 33.26 13.79 -34.42
C THR A 55 32.19 12.91 -35.08
N ASP A 56 31.70 11.90 -34.36
CA ASP A 56 30.60 11.00 -34.75
C ASP A 56 30.87 9.91 -35.80
N ALA A 57 32.06 9.85 -36.40
CA ALA A 57 32.49 8.74 -37.28
C ALA A 57 32.42 7.36 -36.62
N ASN A 58 32.61 7.31 -35.31
CA ASN A 58 32.59 6.09 -34.52
C ASN A 58 31.20 5.43 -34.45
N ASN A 59 30.13 6.16 -34.76
CA ASN A 59 28.77 5.61 -34.75
C ASN A 59 28.43 4.87 -36.06
N TRP A 60 29.32 4.85 -37.04
CA TRP A 60 29.07 4.26 -38.34
C TRP A 60 29.96 3.05 -38.60
N GLN A 61 29.38 2.02 -39.19
CA GLN A 61 30.02 0.75 -39.46
C GLN A 61 30.06 0.44 -40.95
N SER A 62 31.27 0.12 -41.44
CA SER A 62 31.44 -0.40 -42.78
C SER A 62 30.82 -1.79 -42.93
N VAL A 63 30.28 -2.04 -44.11
CA VAL A 63 29.73 -3.31 -44.53
C VAL A 63 30.73 -3.93 -45.51
N GLY A 64 31.22 -5.13 -45.16
CA GLY A 64 32.10 -5.92 -46.02
C GLY A 64 31.37 -6.38 -47.29
N ILE A 65 32.10 -6.97 -48.24
CA ILE A 65 31.48 -7.65 -49.38
C ILE A 65 30.87 -8.96 -48.86
N SER A 66 29.61 -9.22 -49.19
CA SER A 66 28.96 -10.48 -48.88
C SER A 66 28.14 -10.93 -50.10
N GLY A 67 28.56 -12.05 -50.68
CA GLY A 67 28.01 -12.56 -51.92
C GLY A 67 27.32 -13.90 -51.71
N THR A 68 25.99 -13.91 -51.92
CA THR A 68 25.24 -14.97 -52.63
C THR A 68 23.78 -14.53 -52.79
N GLY A 69 23.17 -14.79 -53.96
CA GLY A 69 21.76 -14.52 -54.29
C GLY A 69 21.54 -13.39 -55.29
N ASN A 70 20.50 -13.46 -56.14
CA ASN A 70 20.23 -12.51 -57.23
C ASN A 70 19.46 -11.25 -56.79
N GLU A 71 18.93 -11.21 -55.57
CA GLU A 71 18.05 -10.12 -55.14
C GLU A 71 18.78 -8.99 -54.41
N VAL A 72 18.82 -7.83 -55.06
CA VAL A 72 19.31 -6.54 -54.55
C VAL A 72 18.46 -5.94 -53.43
N THR A 73 17.37 -6.58 -53.05
CA THR A 73 16.35 -6.08 -52.10
C THR A 73 16.52 -6.64 -50.68
N SER A 74 17.46 -7.56 -50.46
CA SER A 74 17.61 -8.28 -49.20
C SER A 74 18.35 -7.51 -48.09
N GLY A 75 18.96 -6.35 -48.41
CA GLY A 75 19.77 -5.56 -47.48
C GLY A 75 21.06 -6.23 -47.01
N THR A 76 21.28 -7.49 -47.36
CA THR A 76 22.44 -8.30 -46.95
C THR A 76 23.48 -8.40 -48.05
N ARG A 77 23.09 -8.42 -49.34
CA ARG A 77 24.03 -8.55 -50.46
C ARG A 77 24.76 -7.24 -50.79
N THR A 78 26.04 -7.15 -50.49
CA THR A 78 26.91 -6.01 -50.87
C THR A 78 27.99 -6.46 -51.85
N THR A 79 28.12 -5.79 -52.99
CA THR A 79 29.13 -6.11 -54.02
C THR A 79 30.37 -5.21 -53.93
N LYS A 80 30.26 -4.08 -53.24
CA LYS A 80 31.36 -3.19 -52.90
C LYS A 80 31.39 -3.00 -51.39
N SER A 81 32.57 -3.09 -50.79
CA SER A 81 32.72 -2.77 -49.38
C SER A 81 32.72 -1.26 -49.17
N SER A 82 32.08 -0.80 -48.09
CA SER A 82 32.25 0.56 -47.56
C SER A 82 33.43 0.71 -46.62
N ALA A 83 34.26 -0.32 -46.45
CA ALA A 83 35.50 -0.24 -45.68
C ALA A 83 36.60 0.58 -46.39
N THR A 84 36.38 0.98 -47.64
CA THR A 84 37.30 1.81 -48.43
C THR A 84 36.53 2.93 -49.09
N ILE A 85 36.99 4.17 -48.90
CA ILE A 85 36.40 5.36 -49.52
C ILE A 85 37.16 5.63 -50.82
N THR A 86 36.44 5.75 -51.92
CA THR A 86 37.05 6.04 -53.23
C THR A 86 36.79 7.49 -53.62
N THR A 87 37.79 8.13 -54.23
CA THR A 87 37.65 9.46 -54.87
C THR A 87 37.48 9.36 -56.39
N THR A 88 37.41 8.13 -56.92
CA THR A 88 37.33 7.83 -58.36
C THR A 88 35.90 7.48 -58.77
N THR A 89 35.65 7.34 -60.07
CA THR A 89 34.35 6.91 -60.64
C THR A 89 34.09 5.40 -60.51
N SER A 90 34.96 4.64 -59.84
CA SER A 90 34.97 3.16 -59.83
C SER A 90 33.92 2.48 -58.91
N GLY A 91 32.96 3.26 -58.41
CA GLY A 91 31.92 2.81 -57.48
C GLY A 91 32.39 2.64 -56.02
N GLY A 92 31.44 2.50 -55.11
CA GLY A 92 31.66 2.36 -53.67
C GLY A 92 31.19 3.58 -52.87
N LEU A 93 31.71 3.69 -51.64
CA LEU A 93 31.42 4.81 -50.75
C LEU A 93 32.41 5.96 -51.03
N GLN A 94 31.89 7.19 -51.05
CA GLN A 94 32.62 8.42 -51.36
C GLN A 94 32.22 9.47 -50.31
N LYS A 95 33.10 10.43 -50.04
CA LYS A 95 32.83 11.52 -49.09
C LYS A 95 33.19 12.87 -49.72
N PRO A 96 32.31 13.47 -50.52
CA PRO A 96 32.43 14.89 -50.86
C PRO A 96 32.26 15.75 -49.59
N SER A 97 32.63 17.03 -49.67
CA SER A 97 32.39 17.98 -48.57
C SER A 97 30.90 17.97 -48.21
N GLY A 98 30.56 17.78 -46.94
CA GLY A 98 29.17 17.88 -46.49
C GLY A 98 28.35 16.59 -46.44
N THR A 99 28.56 15.58 -47.30
CA THR A 99 27.59 14.46 -47.42
C THR A 99 28.24 13.07 -47.47
N ILE A 100 27.52 12.00 -47.15
CA ILE A 100 27.92 10.63 -47.52
C ILE A 100 27.40 10.34 -48.92
N GLN A 101 28.28 9.93 -49.83
CA GLN A 101 27.93 9.67 -51.23
C GLN A 101 28.16 8.21 -51.59
N PHE A 102 27.18 7.60 -52.22
CA PHE A 102 27.22 6.24 -52.73
C PHE A 102 27.28 6.26 -54.25
N LEU A 103 28.03 5.33 -54.82
CA LEU A 103 28.01 5.07 -56.25
C LEU A 103 27.96 3.56 -56.51
N SER A 104 26.85 3.09 -57.05
CA SER A 104 26.72 1.77 -57.68
C SER A 104 26.91 1.92 -59.20
N THR A 105 27.71 1.07 -59.86
CA THR A 105 28.07 1.24 -61.28
C THR A 105 27.56 0.12 -62.20
N GLY A 106 27.02 -0.98 -61.64
CA GLY A 106 26.55 -2.16 -62.40
C GLY A 106 25.50 -1.88 -63.50
N SER A 107 25.65 -2.55 -64.65
CA SER A 107 24.93 -2.33 -65.92
C SER A 107 23.84 -3.34 -66.31
N SER A 108 23.57 -4.38 -65.51
CA SER A 108 22.61 -5.44 -65.85
C SER A 108 21.90 -6.05 -64.63
N ALA A 109 21.02 -7.04 -64.87
CA ALA A 109 20.02 -7.66 -63.97
C ALA A 109 20.49 -8.12 -62.57
N THR A 110 21.79 -8.07 -62.28
CA THR A 110 22.35 -8.22 -60.93
C THR A 110 23.03 -6.92 -60.51
N PRO A 111 22.28 -5.96 -59.93
CA PRO A 111 22.83 -4.63 -59.69
C PRO A 111 23.92 -4.64 -58.60
N GLU A 112 24.94 -3.79 -58.78
CA GLU A 112 25.92 -3.52 -57.74
C GLU A 112 25.26 -2.81 -56.56
N ALA A 113 25.76 -3.09 -55.35
CA ALA A 113 25.28 -2.49 -54.13
C ALA A 113 26.41 -2.18 -53.15
N VAL A 114 26.25 -1.08 -52.41
CA VAL A 114 27.12 -0.62 -51.34
C VAL A 114 26.25 -0.15 -50.17
N ALA A 115 26.69 -0.42 -48.95
CA ALA A 115 25.93 -0.07 -47.76
C ALA A 115 26.82 0.44 -46.63
N ILE A 116 26.25 1.21 -45.72
CA ILE A 116 26.87 1.60 -44.46
C ILE A 116 25.82 1.53 -43.34
N ASP A 117 26.25 1.11 -42.16
CA ASP A 117 25.39 0.97 -40.98
C ASP A 117 25.61 2.15 -40.03
N LEU A 118 24.54 2.70 -39.48
CA LEU A 118 24.53 3.59 -38.33
C LEU A 118 24.18 2.75 -37.08
N LEU A 119 25.02 2.83 -36.05
CA LEU A 119 24.90 2.07 -34.81
C LEU A 119 24.28 2.93 -33.71
N LEU A 120 23.21 2.42 -33.09
CA LEU A 120 22.39 3.12 -32.12
C LEU A 120 22.13 2.24 -30.89
N ASN A 121 22.07 2.87 -29.72
CA ASN A 121 21.76 2.22 -28.45
C ASN A 121 20.58 2.95 -27.79
N PHE A 122 19.43 2.29 -27.76
CA PHE A 122 18.18 2.76 -27.19
C PHE A 122 17.91 2.14 -25.80
N THR A 123 18.92 1.65 -25.08
CA THR A 123 18.74 1.14 -23.71
C THR A 123 18.04 2.21 -22.84
N GLY A 124 16.90 1.85 -22.23
CA GLY A 124 16.07 2.76 -21.45
C GLY A 124 15.31 3.84 -22.24
N ARG A 125 15.27 3.72 -23.58
CA ARG A 125 14.64 4.70 -24.49
C ARG A 125 13.66 4.00 -25.43
N LYS A 126 12.64 4.75 -25.84
CA LYS A 126 11.78 4.40 -26.97
C LYS A 126 12.33 5.06 -28.23
N ALA A 127 12.49 4.29 -29.30
CA ALA A 127 12.85 4.82 -30.61
C ALA A 127 11.65 5.55 -31.22
N GLU A 128 11.87 6.76 -31.73
CA GLU A 128 10.80 7.57 -32.32
C GLU A 128 10.98 7.61 -33.84
N THR A 129 11.75 8.55 -34.38
CA THR A 129 11.80 8.77 -35.83
C THR A 129 13.19 8.82 -36.42
N LEU A 130 13.27 8.55 -37.74
CA LEU A 130 14.39 8.77 -38.64
C LEU A 130 14.01 9.85 -39.65
N SER A 131 14.90 10.81 -39.86
CA SER A 131 14.87 11.79 -40.96
C SER A 131 16.24 11.89 -41.62
N PHE A 132 16.31 12.28 -42.89
CA PHE A 132 17.56 12.62 -43.58
C PHE A 132 17.29 13.38 -44.88
N ASP A 133 18.25 14.19 -45.30
CA ASP A 133 18.26 14.82 -46.62
C ASP A 133 18.97 13.93 -47.64
N TRP A 134 18.56 14.02 -48.89
CA TRP A 134 19.13 13.22 -49.97
C TRP A 134 19.27 13.99 -51.28
N ALA A 135 20.22 13.54 -52.12
CA ALA A 135 20.41 14.06 -53.46
C ALA A 135 20.86 12.96 -54.45
N ALA A 136 20.25 12.93 -55.64
CA ALA A 136 20.80 12.25 -56.81
C ALA A 136 21.67 13.25 -57.59
N ILE A 137 22.93 12.91 -57.80
CA ILE A 137 23.96 13.79 -58.38
C ILE A 137 24.50 13.19 -59.67
N ASP A 138 24.61 14.02 -60.71
CA ASP A 138 25.14 13.59 -62.01
C ASP A 138 26.58 13.08 -61.86
N ASN A 139 26.84 11.97 -62.54
CA ASN A 139 28.15 11.33 -62.58
C ASN A 139 28.78 11.49 -63.97
N SER A 140 28.85 12.72 -64.47
CA SER A 140 29.44 13.08 -65.76
C SER A 140 28.64 12.58 -66.97
N ASN A 141 27.54 13.26 -67.27
CA ASN A 141 26.71 13.08 -68.47
C ASN A 141 25.95 11.75 -68.54
N GLY A 142 25.41 11.30 -67.41
CA GLY A 142 24.58 10.10 -67.30
C GLY A 142 23.14 10.40 -66.94
N THR A 143 22.21 9.49 -67.26
CA THR A 143 20.81 9.55 -66.80
C THR A 143 20.35 8.25 -66.17
N ARG A 144 21.28 7.34 -65.83
CA ARG A 144 20.92 6.05 -65.26
C ARG A 144 20.56 6.22 -63.78
N PRO A 145 19.38 5.73 -63.34
CA PRO A 145 18.86 6.03 -62.01
C PRO A 145 19.63 5.34 -60.89
N THR A 146 19.60 5.92 -59.70
CA THR A 146 20.18 5.35 -58.48
C THR A 146 19.10 5.18 -57.42
N SER A 147 19.20 4.13 -56.61
CA SER A 147 18.20 3.81 -55.59
C SER A 147 18.84 3.69 -54.21
N LEU A 148 18.17 4.21 -53.20
CA LEU A 148 18.53 4.04 -51.80
C LEU A 148 17.39 3.31 -51.09
N ARG A 149 17.71 2.19 -50.46
CA ARG A 149 16.85 1.50 -49.50
C ARG A 149 17.41 1.68 -48.11
N VAL A 150 16.52 1.69 -47.11
CA VAL A 150 16.89 1.75 -45.71
C VAL A 150 16.45 0.46 -45.05
N PHE A 151 17.36 -0.21 -44.36
CA PHE A 151 17.06 -1.41 -43.58
C PHE A 151 17.34 -1.18 -42.11
N TRP A 152 16.79 -2.03 -41.26
CA TRP A 152 17.05 -2.02 -39.84
C TRP A 152 17.38 -3.43 -39.32
N SER A 153 18.11 -3.49 -38.21
CA SER A 153 18.47 -4.74 -37.54
C SER A 153 18.73 -4.51 -36.05
N THR A 154 18.41 -5.51 -35.21
CA THR A 154 18.78 -5.55 -33.79
C THR A 154 19.90 -6.55 -33.50
N ASN A 155 20.21 -7.45 -34.43
CA ASN A 155 21.22 -8.49 -34.28
C ASN A 155 22.42 -8.33 -35.23
N GLY A 156 22.32 -7.43 -36.22
CA GLY A 156 23.35 -7.19 -37.22
C GLY A 156 23.47 -8.25 -38.30
N THR A 157 22.60 -9.27 -38.32
CA THR A 157 22.61 -10.37 -39.30
C THR A 157 21.35 -10.39 -40.15
N THR A 158 20.19 -10.18 -39.54
CA THR A 158 18.90 -10.12 -40.22
C THR A 158 18.52 -8.67 -40.43
N PHE A 159 18.23 -8.29 -41.68
CA PHE A 159 17.85 -6.94 -42.05
C PHE A 159 16.44 -6.92 -42.62
N THR A 160 15.61 -6.06 -42.05
CA THR A 160 14.23 -5.82 -42.51
C THR A 160 14.17 -4.44 -43.13
N GLU A 161 13.47 -4.30 -44.26
CA GLU A 161 13.38 -3.01 -44.96
C GLU A 161 12.45 -2.04 -44.22
N LEU A 162 12.90 -0.78 -44.06
CA LEU A 162 12.08 0.36 -43.68
C LEU A 162 11.55 1.04 -44.95
N SER A 163 10.53 0.45 -45.57
CA SER A 163 10.05 0.83 -46.90
C SER A 163 9.56 2.27 -47.02
N ALA A 164 9.12 2.88 -45.91
CA ALA A 164 8.71 4.28 -45.87
C ALA A 164 9.87 5.27 -46.07
N ALA A 165 11.12 4.83 -45.90
CA ALA A 165 12.33 5.62 -46.11
C ALA A 165 13.04 5.31 -47.44
N GLN A 166 12.44 4.50 -48.32
CA GLN A 166 13.05 4.13 -49.60
C GLN A 166 12.95 5.25 -50.64
N LEU A 167 13.98 5.36 -51.47
CA LEU A 167 14.08 6.30 -52.58
C LEU A 167 14.51 5.54 -53.82
N LEU A 168 13.53 5.12 -54.62
CA LEU A 168 13.78 4.31 -55.81
C LEU A 168 13.94 5.17 -57.05
N ASP A 169 14.82 4.70 -57.92
CA ASP A 169 15.03 5.13 -59.30
C ASP A 169 15.18 6.65 -59.50
N LYS A 170 15.97 7.30 -58.65
CA LYS A 170 16.22 8.75 -58.71
C LYS A 170 17.26 9.09 -59.78
N VAL A 171 16.97 10.10 -60.58
CA VAL A 171 17.86 10.68 -61.59
C VAL A 171 18.13 12.14 -61.22
N SER A 172 19.37 12.58 -61.40
CA SER A 172 19.87 13.93 -61.14
C SER A 172 19.37 14.95 -62.16
N ASN A 173 19.27 16.24 -61.82
CA ASN A 173 19.46 16.84 -60.49
C ASN A 173 18.18 16.71 -59.68
N ASN A 174 18.20 15.93 -58.61
CA ASN A 174 17.02 15.69 -57.77
C ASN A 174 17.42 15.62 -56.30
N THR A 175 16.73 16.37 -55.46
CA THR A 175 17.03 16.51 -54.04
C THR A 175 15.74 16.48 -53.24
N GLY A 176 15.80 16.04 -51.99
CA GLY A 176 14.66 16.12 -51.09
C GLY A 176 15.02 15.67 -49.68
N SER A 177 13.98 15.47 -48.87
CA SER A 177 14.11 15.01 -47.49
C SER A 177 13.16 13.86 -47.22
N ILE A 178 13.61 12.92 -46.40
CA ILE A 178 12.78 11.95 -45.69
C ILE A 178 12.59 12.49 -44.28
N THR A 179 11.35 12.67 -43.83
CA THR A 179 11.05 13.29 -42.54
C THR A 179 10.17 12.40 -41.68
N SER A 180 10.52 12.29 -40.41
CA SER A 180 9.71 11.68 -39.35
C SER A 180 9.24 10.25 -39.63
N ILE A 181 10.07 9.42 -40.27
CA ILE A 181 9.73 8.01 -40.47
C ILE A 181 9.85 7.27 -39.14
N ALA A 182 8.77 6.62 -38.70
CA ALA A 182 8.78 5.85 -37.47
C ALA A 182 9.85 4.74 -37.51
N LEU A 183 10.68 4.68 -36.46
CA LEU A 183 11.61 3.60 -36.25
C LEU A 183 10.88 2.33 -35.75
N PRO A 184 11.44 1.15 -36.00
CA PRO A 184 10.83 -0.12 -35.57
C PRO A 184 10.69 -0.18 -34.04
N PRO A 185 9.53 -0.61 -33.48
CA PRO A 185 9.36 -0.81 -32.04
C PRO A 185 10.40 -1.75 -31.42
N GLU A 186 10.99 -2.65 -32.19
CA GLU A 186 12.06 -3.56 -31.81
C GLU A 186 13.36 -2.83 -31.40
N PHE A 187 13.50 -1.55 -31.75
CA PHE A 187 14.59 -0.73 -31.24
C PHE A 187 14.38 -0.29 -29.79
N ASN A 188 13.16 -0.30 -29.27
CA ASN A 188 12.89 0.12 -27.89
C ASN A 188 13.69 -0.73 -26.91
N ASN A 189 14.43 -0.08 -26.00
CA ASN A 189 15.30 -0.73 -25.03
C ASN A 189 16.40 -1.64 -25.63
N THR A 190 16.78 -1.46 -26.89
CA THR A 190 17.78 -2.30 -27.56
C THR A 190 19.13 -1.59 -27.65
N SER A 191 20.20 -2.26 -27.21
CA SER A 191 21.56 -1.70 -27.21
C SER A 191 22.32 -1.85 -28.53
N THR A 192 21.80 -2.65 -29.44
CA THR A 192 22.45 -3.09 -30.68
C THR A 192 21.67 -2.70 -31.94
N ALA A 193 20.84 -1.67 -31.88
CA ALA A 193 20.03 -1.21 -33.00
C ALA A 193 20.91 -0.67 -34.14
N ARG A 194 20.57 -1.01 -35.38
CA ARG A 194 21.32 -0.61 -36.58
C ARG A 194 20.40 -0.17 -37.68
N ILE A 195 20.72 0.98 -38.29
CA ILE A 195 20.06 1.46 -39.51
C ILE A 195 21.06 1.32 -40.66
N ARG A 196 20.71 0.59 -41.70
CA ARG A 196 21.54 0.39 -42.89
C ARG A 196 21.03 1.24 -44.04
N PHE A 197 21.88 2.14 -44.52
CA PHE A 197 21.68 2.83 -45.78
C PHE A 197 22.29 2.00 -46.90
N TYR A 198 21.46 1.53 -47.82
CA TYR A 198 21.83 0.57 -48.84
C TYR A 198 21.56 1.17 -50.22
N ASN A 199 22.62 1.57 -50.92
CA ASN A 199 22.52 2.06 -52.28
C ASN A 199 22.67 0.90 -53.26
N HIS A 200 21.79 0.88 -54.27
CA HIS A 200 21.90 -0.03 -55.39
C HIS A 200 21.56 0.66 -56.69
N ALA A 201 21.97 0.03 -57.78
CA ALA A 201 21.64 0.48 -59.11
C ALA A 201 20.11 0.42 -59.33
N GLY A 202 19.54 1.46 -59.95
CA GLY A 202 18.11 1.54 -60.25
C GLY A 202 17.59 0.39 -61.12
N THR A 203 16.30 0.07 -60.95
CA THR A 203 15.59 -1.06 -61.57
C THR A 203 14.92 -0.70 -62.89
N THR A 204 14.65 0.59 -63.15
CA THR A 204 14.14 1.05 -64.45
C THR A 204 15.26 1.17 -65.47
N ALA A 205 15.08 0.56 -66.64
CA ALA A 205 16.00 0.65 -67.79
C ALA A 205 15.85 1.99 -68.55
N THR A 206 15.53 3.08 -67.84
CA THR A 206 15.37 4.42 -68.43
C THR A 206 16.65 5.21 -68.18
N GLY A 207 17.43 5.48 -69.22
CA GLY A 207 18.63 6.31 -69.16
C GLY A 207 19.81 5.77 -69.97
N SER A 208 20.78 6.63 -70.28
CA SER A 208 22.03 6.30 -70.99
C SER A 208 23.24 6.92 -70.27
N GLY A 209 24.46 6.49 -70.59
CA GLY A 209 25.67 7.03 -69.98
C GLY A 209 25.99 6.49 -68.57
N ASN A 210 26.54 7.34 -67.70
CA ASN A 210 26.94 6.97 -66.35
C ASN A 210 25.74 6.85 -65.39
N ARG A 211 25.95 6.15 -64.26
CA ARG A 211 24.95 6.09 -63.19
C ARG A 211 25.16 7.21 -62.19
N ASP A 212 24.06 7.83 -61.80
CA ASP A 212 24.05 8.91 -60.83
C ASP A 212 24.50 8.44 -59.45
N LYS A 213 25.18 9.35 -58.76
CA LYS A 213 25.58 9.18 -57.36
C LYS A 213 24.38 9.47 -56.47
N PHE A 214 24.36 8.85 -55.29
CA PHE A 214 23.35 9.12 -54.26
C PHE A 214 24.02 9.75 -53.06
N GLN A 215 23.53 10.86 -52.53
CA GLN A 215 24.03 11.49 -51.32
C GLN A 215 22.99 11.43 -50.22
N ILE A 216 23.46 11.31 -48.97
CA ILE A 216 22.67 11.54 -47.76
C ILE A 216 23.38 12.53 -46.84
N ASP A 217 22.58 13.33 -46.12
CA ASP A 217 23.03 14.30 -45.12
C ASP A 217 21.94 14.53 -44.06
N ASN A 218 22.25 15.29 -43.01
CA ASN A 218 21.31 15.70 -41.95
C ASN A 218 20.50 14.53 -41.38
N ILE A 219 21.17 13.38 -41.16
CA ILE A 219 20.51 12.19 -40.63
C ILE A 219 20.11 12.52 -39.20
N SER A 220 18.82 12.51 -38.88
CA SER A 220 18.30 12.80 -37.55
C SER A 220 17.57 11.60 -36.99
N VAL A 221 17.94 11.18 -35.78
CA VAL A 221 17.28 10.11 -35.04
C VAL A 221 16.80 10.66 -33.71
N THR A 222 15.52 10.42 -33.41
CA THR A 222 14.87 10.87 -32.17
C THR A 222 14.49 9.68 -31.27
N SER A 223 14.40 9.96 -29.98
CA SER A 223 13.98 9.00 -28.95
C SER A 223 13.23 9.69 -27.82
N SER A 224 12.41 8.94 -27.09
CA SER A 224 11.79 9.40 -25.86
C SER A 224 12.15 8.48 -24.68
N ILE A 225 11.81 8.91 -23.47
CA ILE A 225 11.96 8.07 -22.28
C ILE A 225 10.96 6.92 -22.40
N LEU A 226 11.42 5.68 -22.24
CA LEU A 226 10.51 4.54 -22.14
C LEU A 226 9.72 4.66 -20.83
N PRO A 227 8.39 4.48 -20.81
CA PRO A 227 7.69 4.40 -19.54
C PRO A 227 8.30 3.25 -18.70
N PRO A 228 8.57 3.47 -17.41
CA PRO A 228 8.85 2.41 -16.45
C PRO A 228 8.05 1.14 -16.73
N THR A 229 8.73 0.06 -17.12
CA THR A 229 8.10 -1.20 -17.52
C THR A 229 8.63 -2.34 -16.65
N TRP A 230 7.75 -3.00 -15.91
CA TRP A 230 8.09 -4.21 -15.19
C TRP A 230 8.11 -5.40 -16.14
N ASP A 231 9.28 -6.01 -16.33
CA ASP A 231 9.50 -7.13 -17.26
C ASP A 231 9.27 -8.52 -16.62
N GLY A 232 8.84 -8.57 -15.36
CA GLY A 232 8.75 -9.79 -14.56
C GLY A 232 9.90 -9.99 -13.58
N SER A 233 10.98 -9.21 -13.71
CA SER A 233 12.18 -9.30 -12.86
C SER A 233 12.65 -7.94 -12.34
N GLN A 234 12.52 -6.88 -13.14
CA GLN A 234 12.98 -5.54 -12.81
C GLN A 234 12.15 -4.47 -13.53
N TRP A 235 12.25 -3.22 -13.05
CA TRP A 235 11.71 -2.05 -13.74
C TRP A 235 12.71 -1.54 -14.79
N VAL A 236 12.43 -1.82 -16.05
CA VAL A 236 13.15 -1.25 -17.20
C VAL A 236 12.71 0.20 -17.40
N GLY A 237 13.66 1.12 -17.55
CA GLY A 237 13.36 2.56 -17.64
C GLY A 237 13.25 3.27 -16.28
N GLY A 238 13.58 2.58 -15.18
CA GLY A 238 13.55 3.11 -13.82
C GLY A 238 12.22 2.88 -13.10
N THR A 239 12.15 3.22 -11.81
CA THR A 239 10.93 3.06 -11.00
C THR A 239 9.87 4.09 -11.40
N PRO A 240 8.58 3.72 -11.47
CA PRO A 240 7.50 4.66 -11.71
C PRO A 240 7.43 5.80 -10.69
N THR A 241 6.99 6.97 -11.15
CA THR A 241 6.72 8.16 -10.35
C THR A 241 5.38 8.77 -10.75
N ALA A 242 4.84 9.71 -9.94
CA ALA A 242 3.59 10.41 -10.27
C ALA A 242 3.60 11.15 -11.62
N SER A 243 4.76 11.36 -12.24
CA SER A 243 4.94 12.04 -13.53
C SER A 243 5.28 11.08 -14.69
N THR A 244 5.32 9.78 -14.45
CA THR A 244 5.67 8.77 -15.47
C THR A 244 4.65 7.65 -15.49
N ASP A 245 4.31 7.18 -16.70
CA ASP A 245 3.45 6.01 -16.85
C ASP A 245 4.21 4.73 -16.43
N ALA A 246 3.46 3.73 -15.96
CA ALA A 246 3.96 2.41 -15.62
C ALA A 246 3.31 1.34 -16.49
N VAL A 247 4.10 0.37 -16.94
CA VAL A 247 3.62 -0.78 -17.70
C VAL A 247 3.97 -2.06 -16.94
N ILE A 248 2.96 -2.89 -16.66
CA ILE A 248 3.12 -4.22 -16.10
C ILE A 248 3.14 -5.22 -17.27
N ALA A 249 4.35 -5.62 -17.67
CA ALA A 249 4.63 -6.57 -18.76
C ALA A 249 5.21 -7.90 -18.25
N GLY A 250 5.03 -8.16 -16.95
CA GLY A 250 5.36 -9.39 -16.22
C GLY A 250 4.51 -9.42 -14.95
N ASN A 251 4.36 -10.59 -14.31
CA ASN A 251 3.61 -10.65 -13.04
C ASN A 251 4.31 -9.79 -11.98
N TYR A 252 3.57 -8.89 -11.35
CA TYR A 252 4.06 -7.96 -10.34
C TYR A 252 3.39 -8.21 -8.99
N ASN A 253 4.20 -8.50 -7.97
CA ASN A 253 3.79 -8.61 -6.56
C ASN A 253 4.76 -7.86 -5.62
N GLY A 254 5.58 -6.96 -6.19
CA GLY A 254 6.61 -6.20 -5.51
C GLY A 254 6.05 -5.07 -4.63
N ALA A 255 6.92 -4.13 -4.23
CA ALA A 255 6.53 -3.01 -3.37
C ALA A 255 5.46 -2.10 -4.01
N GLY A 256 4.76 -1.32 -3.18
CA GLY A 256 3.89 -0.24 -3.66
C GLY A 256 4.65 0.79 -4.50
N PHE A 257 3.96 1.44 -5.43
CA PHE A 257 4.53 2.46 -6.31
C PHE A 257 3.48 3.50 -6.71
N THR A 258 3.95 4.65 -7.20
CA THR A 258 3.09 5.72 -7.72
C THR A 258 3.40 5.92 -9.19
N ALA A 259 2.38 6.04 -10.04
CA ALA A 259 2.53 6.27 -11.49
C ALA A 259 1.55 7.34 -11.97
N GLN A 260 1.85 8.03 -13.07
CA GLN A 260 0.87 8.89 -13.76
C GLN A 260 -0.32 8.07 -14.26
N SER A 261 -0.04 7.03 -15.05
CA SER A 261 -0.99 5.99 -15.45
C SER A 261 -0.37 4.61 -15.27
N VAL A 262 -1.18 3.58 -15.07
CA VAL A 262 -0.76 2.18 -15.05
C VAL A 262 -1.44 1.44 -16.20
N THR A 263 -0.65 0.72 -16.99
CA THR A 263 -1.16 -0.25 -17.97
C THR A 263 -0.76 -1.65 -17.52
N VAL A 264 -1.73 -2.53 -17.30
CA VAL A 264 -1.49 -3.96 -17.08
C VAL A 264 -1.73 -4.69 -18.40
N ASN A 265 -0.68 -5.24 -18.99
CA ASN A 265 -0.77 -5.95 -20.25
C ASN A 265 -1.52 -7.28 -20.08
N SER A 266 -2.14 -7.76 -21.17
CA SER A 266 -2.80 -9.06 -21.19
C SER A 266 -1.89 -10.17 -20.68
N THR A 267 -2.46 -11.20 -20.06
CA THR A 267 -1.79 -12.35 -19.44
C THR A 267 -1.01 -12.09 -18.14
N PHE A 268 -0.75 -10.83 -17.79
CA PHE A 268 -0.01 -10.48 -16.57
C PHE A 268 -0.92 -10.01 -15.43
N THR A 269 -0.43 -10.18 -14.21
CA THR A 269 -1.16 -9.79 -12.99
C THR A 269 -0.40 -8.74 -12.20
N LEU A 270 -1.08 -7.66 -11.82
CA LEU A 270 -0.67 -6.72 -10.78
C LEU A 270 -1.33 -7.11 -9.45
N THR A 271 -0.54 -7.58 -8.49
CA THR A 271 -1.01 -7.92 -7.13
C THR A 271 -0.53 -6.88 -6.12
N ILE A 272 -1.47 -6.34 -5.34
CA ILE A 272 -1.24 -5.38 -4.26
C ILE A 272 -1.52 -6.09 -2.94
N ASN A 273 -0.47 -6.44 -2.21
CA ASN A 273 -0.54 -7.18 -0.94
C ASN A 273 -0.66 -6.26 0.28
N SER A 274 -0.85 -6.87 1.46
CA SER A 274 -0.93 -6.17 2.74
C SER A 274 0.24 -5.19 2.93
N GLY A 275 -0.07 -3.95 3.33
CA GLY A 275 0.92 -2.88 3.54
C GLY A 275 1.43 -2.24 2.25
N GLN A 276 1.00 -2.70 1.06
CA GLN A 276 1.36 -2.09 -0.22
C GLN A 276 0.28 -1.12 -0.67
N THR A 277 0.70 -0.05 -1.35
CA THR A 277 -0.21 0.90 -2.00
C THR A 277 0.26 1.17 -3.41
N VAL A 278 -0.64 1.06 -4.38
CA VAL A 278 -0.42 1.56 -5.75
C VAL A 278 -1.28 2.80 -5.94
N THR A 279 -0.63 3.92 -6.25
CA THR A 279 -1.31 5.19 -6.54
C THR A 279 -1.18 5.52 -8.02
N THR A 280 -2.29 5.81 -8.70
CA THR A 280 -2.25 6.13 -10.13
C THR A 280 -3.34 7.11 -10.57
N GLY A 281 -3.18 7.78 -11.70
CA GLY A 281 -4.30 8.43 -12.38
C GLY A 281 -5.15 7.39 -13.10
N ASN A 282 -4.81 7.12 -14.36
CA ASN A 282 -5.54 6.16 -15.19
C ASN A 282 -5.01 4.73 -14.97
N LEU A 283 -5.91 3.76 -14.88
CA LEU A 283 -5.59 2.33 -14.83
C LEU A 283 -6.23 1.63 -16.05
N THR A 284 -5.39 1.26 -17.02
CA THR A 284 -5.79 0.41 -18.16
C THR A 284 -5.46 -1.04 -17.83
N ASN A 285 -6.45 -1.85 -17.50
CA ASN A 285 -6.28 -3.25 -17.13
C ASN A 285 -6.68 -4.17 -18.29
N ASN A 286 -5.70 -4.73 -19.00
CA ASN A 286 -5.92 -5.76 -20.03
C ASN A 286 -5.60 -7.18 -19.52
N GLY A 287 -5.03 -7.31 -18.31
CA GLY A 287 -4.67 -8.56 -17.66
C GLY A 287 -5.50 -8.80 -16.40
N ALA A 288 -4.85 -8.87 -15.24
CA ALA A 288 -5.52 -8.96 -13.96
C ALA A 288 -4.95 -7.96 -12.94
N VAL A 289 -5.82 -7.40 -12.10
CA VAL A 289 -5.44 -6.59 -10.94
C VAL A 289 -6.09 -7.21 -9.71
N ILE A 290 -5.27 -7.53 -8.71
CA ILE A 290 -5.69 -8.15 -7.46
C ILE A 290 -5.26 -7.27 -6.30
N VAL A 291 -6.21 -6.80 -5.50
CA VAL A 291 -5.97 -6.09 -4.25
C VAL A 291 -6.27 -7.06 -3.10
N ASN A 292 -5.22 -7.58 -2.45
CA ASN A 292 -5.38 -8.46 -1.31
C ASN A 292 -5.63 -7.68 -0.02
N ASP A 293 -5.99 -8.39 1.04
CA ASP A 293 -6.34 -7.79 2.32
C ASP A 293 -5.19 -6.93 2.89
N GLY A 294 -5.49 -5.68 3.21
CA GLY A 294 -4.54 -4.66 3.65
C GLY A 294 -3.73 -3.99 2.53
N GLY A 295 -3.91 -4.37 1.26
CA GLY A 295 -3.38 -3.66 0.10
C GLY A 295 -4.31 -2.53 -0.33
N ASN A 296 -3.80 -1.49 -0.98
CA ASN A 296 -4.58 -0.32 -1.40
C ASN A 296 -4.33 0.05 -2.86
N LEU A 297 -5.39 0.17 -3.66
CA LEU A 297 -5.36 0.87 -4.95
C LEU A 297 -5.98 2.25 -4.75
N ILE A 298 -5.21 3.31 -5.03
CA ILE A 298 -5.68 4.70 -4.94
C ILE A 298 -5.57 5.34 -6.33
N GLN A 299 -6.71 5.51 -6.98
CA GLN A 299 -6.76 6.30 -8.21
C GLN A 299 -6.89 7.80 -7.87
N THR A 300 -6.43 8.70 -8.73
CA THR A 300 -6.75 10.14 -8.59
C THR A 300 -8.25 10.36 -8.85
N ALA A 301 -8.78 11.50 -8.40
CA ALA A 301 -10.22 11.81 -8.53
C ALA A 301 -10.72 11.78 -9.99
N THR A 302 -9.86 12.16 -10.94
CA THR A 302 -10.16 12.14 -12.39
C THR A 302 -9.66 10.88 -13.10
N GLY A 303 -9.04 9.95 -12.36
CA GLY A 303 -8.51 8.72 -12.89
C GLY A 303 -9.60 7.82 -13.46
N THR A 304 -9.34 7.24 -14.62
CA THR A 304 -10.26 6.30 -15.28
C THR A 304 -9.81 4.86 -15.10
N TYR A 305 -10.76 3.92 -15.03
CA TYR A 305 -10.50 2.48 -15.14
C TYR A 305 -11.02 1.99 -16.49
N SER A 306 -10.17 1.32 -17.27
CA SER A 306 -10.50 0.83 -18.61
C SER A 306 -9.83 -0.53 -18.89
N GLY A 307 -10.14 -1.12 -20.05
CA GLY A 307 -9.61 -2.42 -20.47
C GLY A 307 -10.57 -3.58 -20.16
N ALA A 308 -10.25 -4.76 -20.70
CA ALA A 308 -11.08 -5.96 -20.61
C ALA A 308 -10.61 -6.98 -19.53
N GLY A 309 -9.61 -6.60 -18.73
CA GLY A 309 -9.03 -7.42 -17.68
C GLY A 309 -9.92 -7.56 -16.45
N THR A 310 -9.55 -8.49 -15.57
CA THR A 310 -10.27 -8.74 -14.31
C THR A 310 -9.71 -7.88 -13.19
N PHE A 311 -10.60 -7.26 -12.40
CA PHE A 311 -10.22 -6.58 -11.16
C PHE A 311 -10.88 -7.28 -9.97
N THR A 312 -10.10 -7.58 -8.94
CA THR A 312 -10.56 -8.33 -7.77
C THR A 312 -9.99 -7.76 -6.48
N VAL A 313 -10.82 -7.66 -5.44
CA VAL A 313 -10.42 -7.31 -4.08
C VAL A 313 -10.69 -8.51 -3.18
N ASN A 314 -9.64 -9.05 -2.56
CA ASN A 314 -9.74 -10.15 -1.61
C ASN A 314 -9.65 -9.63 -0.17
N LYS A 315 -10.49 -10.16 0.71
CA LYS A 315 -10.55 -9.86 2.13
C LYS A 315 -10.48 -11.15 2.94
N SER A 316 -9.57 -11.20 3.90
CA SER A 316 -9.54 -12.27 4.89
C SER A 316 -10.56 -11.92 5.97
N GLY A 317 -11.77 -12.47 5.84
CA GLY A 317 -12.79 -12.28 6.85
C GLY A 317 -12.45 -13.12 8.08
N ALA A 318 -11.99 -12.50 9.18
CA ALA A 318 -11.94 -13.15 10.49
C ALA A 318 -13.35 -13.38 11.09
N SER A 319 -14.37 -13.51 10.23
CA SER A 319 -15.75 -13.70 10.64
C SER A 319 -15.99 -15.14 11.02
N ALA A 320 -16.51 -15.35 12.22
CA ALA A 320 -16.92 -16.69 12.63
C ALA A 320 -18.00 -17.24 11.68
N PRO A 321 -17.90 -18.50 11.23
CA PRO A 321 -18.88 -19.10 10.34
C PRO A 321 -20.29 -19.03 10.94
N SER A 322 -21.30 -18.87 10.08
CA SER A 322 -22.72 -18.69 10.45
C SER A 322 -23.04 -17.41 11.25
N LYS A 323 -22.10 -16.48 11.40
CA LYS A 323 -22.38 -15.13 11.92
C LYS A 323 -22.60 -14.13 10.77
N TYR A 324 -23.11 -12.96 11.11
CA TYR A 324 -23.27 -11.85 10.17
C TYR A 324 -22.02 -10.98 10.17
N ALA A 325 -21.67 -10.44 9.01
CA ALA A 325 -20.64 -9.43 8.83
C ALA A 325 -21.18 -8.30 7.96
N PHE A 326 -20.71 -7.08 8.21
CA PHE A 326 -21.14 -5.91 7.45
C PHE A 326 -20.18 -5.62 6.31
N TRP A 327 -20.70 -5.70 5.09
CA TRP A 327 -19.93 -5.50 3.87
C TRP A 327 -20.52 -4.36 3.03
N SER A 328 -19.63 -3.53 2.51
CA SER A 328 -19.89 -2.60 1.40
C SER A 328 -19.00 -2.98 0.23
N SER A 329 -19.40 -2.64 -0.99
CA SER A 329 -18.66 -3.06 -2.19
C SER A 329 -17.61 -2.02 -2.61
N PRO A 330 -16.33 -2.41 -2.78
CA PRO A 330 -15.29 -1.57 -3.36
C PRO A 330 -15.35 -1.50 -4.91
N VAL A 331 -16.25 -2.28 -5.52
CA VAL A 331 -16.48 -2.33 -6.98
C VAL A 331 -17.92 -2.00 -7.32
N ALA A 332 -18.15 -1.50 -8.53
CA ALA A 332 -19.48 -1.17 -9.02
C ALA A 332 -20.32 -2.44 -9.22
N SER A 333 -21.59 -2.39 -8.82
CA SER A 333 -22.60 -3.43 -9.09
C SER A 333 -22.20 -4.86 -8.72
N GLN A 334 -21.48 -5.04 -7.61
CA GLN A 334 -21.10 -6.38 -7.11
C GLN A 334 -22.32 -7.26 -6.92
N ASN A 335 -22.26 -8.50 -7.40
CA ASN A 335 -23.21 -9.55 -7.03
C ASN A 335 -22.84 -10.13 -5.65
N LEU A 336 -23.63 -9.78 -4.63
CA LEU A 336 -23.43 -10.16 -3.23
C LEU A 336 -23.58 -11.68 -2.97
N THR A 337 -24.25 -12.42 -3.86
CA THR A 337 -24.37 -13.89 -3.73
C THR A 337 -23.07 -14.64 -4.02
N SER A 338 -22.12 -13.98 -4.70
CA SER A 338 -20.88 -14.60 -5.19
C SER A 338 -19.64 -14.23 -4.37
N ILE A 339 -19.77 -13.38 -3.35
CA ILE A 339 -18.63 -12.78 -2.66
C ILE A 339 -17.82 -13.78 -1.83
N TYR A 340 -18.36 -14.95 -1.47
CA TYR A 340 -17.60 -16.00 -0.77
C TYR A 340 -17.00 -17.05 -1.73
N GLY A 341 -17.01 -16.77 -3.03
CA GLY A 341 -16.47 -17.65 -4.06
C GLY A 341 -17.45 -18.75 -4.50
N VAL A 342 -17.04 -19.50 -5.50
CA VAL A 342 -17.86 -20.55 -6.13
C VAL A 342 -18.22 -21.63 -5.12
N GLY A 343 -19.51 -21.97 -5.02
CA GLY A 343 -20.02 -23.00 -4.12
C GLY A 343 -20.32 -22.52 -2.69
N ASN A 344 -20.02 -21.27 -2.33
CA ASN A 344 -20.30 -20.70 -1.02
C ASN A 344 -21.28 -19.53 -1.13
N THR A 345 -22.59 -19.81 -1.16
CA THR A 345 -23.61 -18.76 -1.22
C THR A 345 -24.04 -18.36 0.20
N PRO A 346 -24.07 -17.05 0.53
CA PRO A 346 -24.63 -16.60 1.80
C PRO A 346 -26.09 -17.07 1.96
N SER A 347 -26.45 -17.62 3.12
CA SER A 347 -27.84 -18.01 3.38
C SER A 347 -28.77 -16.80 3.53
N PHE A 348 -28.22 -15.66 3.97
CA PHE A 348 -28.97 -14.41 4.14
C PHE A 348 -28.12 -13.23 3.70
N ILE A 349 -28.73 -12.38 2.88
CA ILE A 349 -28.23 -11.05 2.51
C ILE A 349 -29.32 -10.09 2.94
N THR A 350 -29.01 -9.25 3.92
CA THR A 350 -29.97 -8.32 4.52
C THR A 350 -29.49 -6.89 4.41
N GLU A 351 -30.44 -5.96 4.39
CA GLU A 351 -30.22 -4.53 4.48
C GLU A 351 -30.88 -3.96 5.74
N TYR A 352 -30.39 -2.82 6.19
CA TYR A 352 -30.98 -2.11 7.32
C TYR A 352 -32.14 -1.25 6.84
N ASP A 353 -33.33 -1.45 7.40
CA ASP A 353 -34.48 -0.59 7.21
C ASP A 353 -34.50 0.48 8.29
N THR A 354 -34.07 1.69 7.92
CA THR A 354 -34.03 2.86 8.80
C THR A 354 -35.39 3.27 9.37
N THR A 355 -36.51 2.91 8.72
CA THR A 355 -37.85 3.28 9.21
C THR A 355 -38.26 2.43 10.41
N THR A 356 -37.89 1.16 10.40
CA THR A 356 -38.30 0.19 11.43
C THR A 356 -37.16 -0.19 12.39
N ASP A 357 -35.92 0.22 12.09
CA ASP A 357 -34.70 -0.15 12.80
C ASP A 357 -34.43 -1.67 12.84
N TYR A 358 -34.88 -2.39 11.80
CA TYR A 358 -34.66 -3.83 11.63
C TYR A 358 -33.80 -4.16 10.41
N PHE A 359 -33.18 -5.34 10.44
CA PHE A 359 -32.64 -5.96 9.24
C PHE A 359 -33.73 -6.71 8.49
N VAL A 360 -33.89 -6.42 7.21
CA VAL A 360 -34.82 -7.07 6.30
C VAL A 360 -34.06 -7.72 5.15
N ASN A 361 -34.66 -8.67 4.44
CA ASN A 361 -34.05 -9.22 3.23
C ASN A 361 -33.73 -8.09 2.25
N ALA A 362 -32.51 -8.09 1.71
CA ALA A 362 -32.11 -7.07 0.75
C ALA A 362 -33.03 -7.12 -0.48
N ALA A 363 -33.55 -5.97 -0.90
CA ALA A 363 -34.44 -5.88 -2.06
C ALA A 363 -33.75 -6.28 -3.37
N SER A 364 -32.42 -6.20 -3.40
CA SER A 364 -31.55 -6.62 -4.50
C SER A 364 -30.28 -7.27 -3.95
N THR A 365 -29.76 -8.27 -4.66
CA THR A 365 -28.44 -8.86 -4.38
C THR A 365 -27.30 -8.14 -5.11
N THR A 366 -27.60 -7.08 -5.87
CA THR A 366 -26.60 -6.22 -6.50
C THR A 366 -26.29 -5.07 -5.56
N SER A 367 -25.02 -4.89 -5.22
CA SER A 367 -24.58 -3.82 -4.30
C SER A 367 -24.91 -2.44 -4.84
N VAL A 368 -25.19 -1.51 -3.92
CA VAL A 368 -25.33 -0.08 -4.19
C VAL A 368 -24.12 0.61 -3.60
N VAL A 369 -23.53 1.58 -4.32
CA VAL A 369 -22.33 2.26 -3.85
C VAL A 369 -22.56 2.95 -2.50
N GLY A 370 -21.60 2.82 -1.59
CA GLY A 370 -21.67 3.39 -0.23
C GLY A 370 -22.64 2.69 0.73
N LYS A 371 -23.55 1.84 0.25
CA LYS A 371 -24.49 1.08 1.08
C LYS A 371 -23.80 -0.11 1.74
N GLY A 372 -24.00 -0.29 3.04
CA GLY A 372 -23.58 -1.48 3.75
C GLY A 372 -24.70 -2.53 3.81
N TYR A 373 -24.30 -3.80 3.82
CA TYR A 373 -25.18 -4.96 3.90
C TYR A 373 -24.75 -5.85 5.05
N SER A 374 -25.72 -6.42 5.77
CA SER A 374 -25.46 -7.48 6.75
C SER A 374 -25.60 -8.83 6.07
N ILE A 375 -24.51 -9.57 5.95
CA ILE A 375 -24.44 -10.80 5.18
C ILE A 375 -23.99 -11.95 6.07
N LYS A 376 -24.76 -13.04 6.09
CA LYS A 376 -24.43 -14.23 6.88
C LYS A 376 -23.30 -15.01 6.21
N THR A 377 -22.20 -15.20 6.93
CA THR A 377 -21.02 -15.93 6.49
C THR A 377 -21.35 -17.44 6.36
N PRO A 378 -21.28 -18.05 5.16
CA PRO A 378 -21.72 -19.43 4.94
C PRO A 378 -20.76 -20.48 5.53
N ALA A 379 -19.45 -20.22 5.47
CA ALA A 379 -18.37 -21.06 6.01
C ALA A 379 -17.15 -20.17 6.35
N VAL A 380 -16.07 -20.73 6.90
CA VAL A 380 -14.78 -19.98 6.99
C VAL A 380 -14.28 -19.76 5.57
N ALA A 381 -14.59 -18.59 5.00
CA ALA A 381 -14.32 -18.29 3.61
C ALA A 381 -13.84 -16.84 3.46
N ASN A 382 -12.84 -16.67 2.61
CA ASN A 382 -12.40 -15.34 2.20
C ASN A 382 -13.51 -14.67 1.38
N VAL A 383 -13.56 -13.34 1.46
CA VAL A 383 -14.49 -12.53 0.67
C VAL A 383 -13.73 -12.00 -0.55
N SER A 384 -14.36 -12.05 -1.72
CA SER A 384 -13.83 -11.58 -2.99
C SER A 384 -14.85 -10.69 -3.68
N PHE A 385 -14.50 -9.43 -3.90
CA PHE A 385 -15.26 -8.49 -4.72
C PHE A 385 -14.64 -8.43 -6.11
N ALA A 386 -15.42 -8.54 -7.16
CA ALA A 386 -14.95 -8.53 -8.54
C ALA A 386 -15.86 -7.67 -9.42
N GLY A 387 -15.25 -6.76 -10.17
CA GLY A 387 -15.95 -5.77 -10.99
C GLY A 387 -15.11 -4.53 -11.24
N THR A 388 -15.70 -3.50 -11.83
CA THR A 388 -15.02 -2.20 -12.02
C THR A 388 -14.77 -1.54 -10.66
N PRO A 389 -13.52 -1.17 -10.31
CA PRO A 389 -13.25 -0.47 -9.05
C PRO A 389 -14.01 0.86 -8.98
N ASN A 390 -14.60 1.15 -7.83
CA ASN A 390 -15.17 2.47 -7.60
C ASN A 390 -14.03 3.49 -7.46
N ASN A 391 -14.17 4.63 -8.15
CA ASN A 391 -13.26 5.76 -8.09
C ASN A 391 -14.05 7.09 -8.18
N GLY A 392 -13.41 8.20 -7.85
CA GLY A 392 -14.02 9.51 -7.90
C GLY A 392 -15.03 9.73 -6.78
N THR A 393 -15.78 10.82 -6.89
CA THR A 393 -16.86 11.13 -5.95
C THR A 393 -18.00 10.13 -6.11
N GLN A 394 -18.43 9.54 -4.99
CA GLN A 394 -19.58 8.64 -4.90
C GLN A 394 -20.57 9.20 -3.89
N THR A 395 -21.87 8.96 -4.09
CA THR A 395 -22.91 9.44 -3.19
C THR A 395 -23.85 8.32 -2.79
N TYR A 396 -24.30 8.37 -1.54
CA TYR A 396 -25.33 7.48 -1.00
C TYR A 396 -26.47 8.34 -0.42
N THR A 397 -27.71 8.02 -0.75
CA THR A 397 -28.87 8.75 -0.22
C THR A 397 -29.24 8.23 1.17
N LEU A 398 -29.13 9.10 2.17
CA LEU A 398 -29.50 8.85 3.56
C LEU A 398 -31.03 8.80 3.72
N ALA A 399 -31.48 7.84 4.51
CA ALA A 399 -32.81 7.88 5.10
C ALA A 399 -32.77 8.65 6.43
N THR A 400 -33.75 9.52 6.66
CA THR A 400 -33.84 10.40 7.85
C THR A 400 -34.99 10.04 8.79
N THR A 401 -35.70 8.95 8.49
CA THR A 401 -36.83 8.44 9.29
C THR A 401 -36.33 7.60 10.47
N GLY A 402 -37.24 7.22 11.38
CA GLY A 402 -36.91 6.36 12.53
C GLY A 402 -35.84 6.99 13.42
N SER A 403 -34.86 6.18 13.81
CA SER A 403 -33.70 6.66 14.59
C SER A 403 -32.63 7.36 13.73
N GLY A 404 -32.85 7.50 12.42
CA GLY A 404 -31.90 8.12 11.49
C GLY A 404 -30.63 7.31 11.21
N HIS A 405 -30.58 6.05 11.67
CA HIS A 405 -29.44 5.17 11.45
C HIS A 405 -29.41 4.64 10.01
N ASN A 406 -28.23 4.68 9.40
CA ASN A 406 -27.99 4.17 8.06
C ASN A 406 -26.78 3.24 8.09
N LEU A 407 -26.93 2.01 7.56
CA LEU A 407 -25.81 1.11 7.35
C LEU A 407 -25.10 1.47 6.05
N VAL A 408 -23.89 2.00 6.17
CA VAL A 408 -23.03 2.43 5.05
C VAL A 408 -21.71 1.65 5.10
N GLY A 409 -20.80 1.92 4.18
CA GLY A 409 -19.45 1.37 4.28
C GLY A 409 -18.51 1.90 3.23
N ASN A 410 -17.23 1.57 3.38
CA ASN A 410 -16.17 2.03 2.50
C ASN A 410 -16.39 1.53 1.06
N PRO A 411 -16.66 2.44 0.09
CA PRO A 411 -16.93 2.06 -1.29
C PRO A 411 -15.69 1.92 -2.14
N TYR A 412 -14.48 2.15 -1.62
CA TYR A 412 -13.24 2.22 -2.43
C TYR A 412 -12.35 0.97 -2.26
N PRO A 413 -11.55 0.61 -3.27
CA PRO A 413 -10.50 -0.40 -3.17
C PRO A 413 -9.24 0.12 -2.43
N SER A 414 -9.43 0.95 -1.40
CA SER A 414 -8.42 1.48 -0.49
C SER A 414 -9.06 1.75 0.88
N ASN A 415 -8.26 1.91 1.93
CA ASN A 415 -8.77 2.35 3.22
C ASN A 415 -9.42 3.75 3.12
N LEU A 416 -10.50 3.95 3.89
CA LEU A 416 -11.25 5.20 3.99
C LEU A 416 -10.98 5.84 5.35
N ASN A 417 -10.47 7.07 5.36
CA ASN A 417 -10.26 7.86 6.56
C ASN A 417 -11.60 8.39 7.10
N LEU A 418 -11.95 7.99 8.33
CA LEU A 418 -13.20 8.30 9.02
C LEU A 418 -13.31 9.76 9.43
N ASP A 419 -12.19 10.42 9.75
CA ASP A 419 -12.19 11.83 10.14
C ASP A 419 -12.41 12.73 8.92
N ALA A 420 -11.74 12.44 7.81
CA ALA A 420 -11.95 13.11 6.52
C ALA A 420 -13.38 12.86 6.00
N PHE A 421 -13.87 11.62 6.14
CA PHE A 421 -15.24 11.26 5.82
C PHE A 421 -16.25 12.07 6.66
N TYR A 422 -16.06 12.17 7.97
CA TYR A 422 -16.91 13.00 8.82
C TYR A 422 -16.83 14.48 8.43
N THR A 423 -15.62 15.00 8.23
CA THR A 423 -15.38 16.41 7.90
C THR A 423 -16.14 16.85 6.64
N ALA A 424 -16.19 16.00 5.62
CA ALA A 424 -16.95 16.28 4.40
C ALA A 424 -18.48 16.15 4.55
N ASN A 425 -18.96 15.55 5.65
CA ASN A 425 -20.35 15.19 5.88
C ASN A 425 -20.94 15.73 7.19
N THR A 426 -20.29 16.69 7.85
CA THR A 426 -20.72 17.24 9.16
C THR A 426 -22.15 17.80 9.17
N GLY A 427 -22.63 18.32 8.04
CA GLY A 427 -24.01 18.80 7.89
C GLY A 427 -25.06 17.72 7.63
N ARG A 428 -24.66 16.44 7.55
CA ARG A 428 -25.54 15.32 7.16
C ARG A 428 -25.60 14.22 8.21
N ILE A 429 -24.47 13.91 8.84
CA ILE A 429 -24.34 12.82 9.81
C ILE A 429 -23.75 13.32 11.13
N THR A 430 -24.11 12.63 12.22
CA THR A 430 -23.41 12.76 13.50
C THR A 430 -22.01 12.17 13.40
N ASN A 431 -21.15 12.48 14.37
CA ASN A 431 -19.75 12.08 14.42
C ASN A 431 -19.51 10.74 15.12
N THR A 432 -20.57 10.02 15.49
CA THR A 432 -20.48 8.69 16.13
C THR A 432 -20.75 7.59 15.11
N PHE A 433 -19.80 6.67 14.95
CA PHE A 433 -19.88 5.54 14.02
C PHE A 433 -19.85 4.21 14.77
N TYR A 434 -20.68 3.26 14.35
CA TYR A 434 -20.77 1.94 15.00
C TYR A 434 -20.37 0.81 14.06
N PHE A 435 -19.42 -0.01 14.51
CA PHE A 435 -18.84 -1.11 13.74
C PHE A 435 -19.23 -2.43 14.37
N TRP A 436 -19.92 -3.27 13.60
CA TRP A 436 -20.34 -4.59 14.07
C TRP A 436 -19.14 -5.51 14.25
N ASP A 437 -19.05 -6.12 15.42
CA ASP A 437 -18.07 -7.14 15.76
C ASP A 437 -18.77 -8.47 16.07
N ASN A 438 -18.63 -9.42 15.14
CA ASN A 438 -19.27 -10.73 15.27
C ASN A 438 -18.55 -11.70 16.21
N THR A 439 -17.43 -11.27 16.81
CA THR A 439 -16.73 -11.99 17.88
C THR A 439 -17.21 -11.56 19.26
N SER A 440 -17.98 -10.46 19.35
CA SER A 440 -18.72 -10.08 20.56
C SER A 440 -19.84 -11.09 20.82
N ASN A 441 -19.58 -12.03 21.73
CA ASN A 441 -20.51 -13.10 22.03
C ASN A 441 -21.24 -12.86 23.34
N SER A 442 -22.52 -13.22 23.37
CA SER A 442 -23.29 -13.42 24.60
C SER A 442 -22.62 -14.45 25.51
N VAL A 443 -22.77 -14.31 26.84
CA VAL A 443 -22.15 -15.24 27.78
C VAL A 443 -23.20 -16.03 28.54
N THR A 444 -23.12 -17.36 28.42
CA THR A 444 -23.97 -18.28 29.18
C THR A 444 -23.25 -18.71 30.45
N THR A 445 -23.88 -18.50 31.59
CA THR A 445 -23.35 -18.87 32.90
C THR A 445 -23.59 -20.36 33.18
N GLN A 446 -22.94 -20.90 34.22
CA GLN A 446 -23.14 -22.30 34.63
C GLN A 446 -24.62 -22.61 34.98
N GLY A 447 -25.39 -21.60 35.41
CA GLY A 447 -26.81 -21.74 35.70
C GLY A 447 -27.73 -21.76 34.47
N GLY A 448 -27.18 -21.66 33.25
CA GLY A 448 -27.93 -21.64 32.00
C GLY A 448 -28.52 -20.29 31.62
N THR A 449 -28.40 -19.27 32.46
CA THR A 449 -28.77 -17.89 32.14
C THR A 449 -27.75 -17.28 31.16
N THR A 450 -28.23 -16.47 30.22
CA THR A 450 -27.38 -15.88 29.17
C THR A 450 -27.45 -14.36 29.20
N SER A 451 -26.30 -13.70 29.36
CA SER A 451 -26.17 -12.26 29.18
C SER A 451 -26.12 -11.92 27.70
N VAL A 452 -26.88 -10.93 27.28
CA VAL A 452 -26.96 -10.48 25.88
C VAL A 452 -26.08 -9.26 25.69
N ASN A 453 -25.20 -9.34 24.69
CA ASN A 453 -24.32 -8.24 24.30
C ASN A 453 -24.80 -7.57 23.01
N ILE A 454 -24.53 -6.27 22.91
CA ILE A 454 -24.73 -5.47 21.71
C ILE A 454 -23.35 -5.26 21.08
N GLY A 455 -22.99 -6.10 20.12
CA GLY A 455 -21.62 -6.26 19.61
C GLY A 455 -21.12 -5.16 18.69
N TYR A 456 -21.14 -3.90 19.13
CA TYR A 456 -20.65 -2.78 18.34
C TYR A 456 -19.45 -2.10 19.00
N ALA A 457 -18.37 -1.96 18.25
CA ALA A 457 -17.32 -0.99 18.56
C ALA A 457 -17.79 0.40 18.12
N THR A 458 -17.48 1.43 18.90
CA THR A 458 -17.91 2.80 18.66
C THR A 458 -16.69 3.66 18.39
N TYR A 459 -16.74 4.47 17.33
CA TYR A 459 -15.76 5.50 17.02
C TYR A 459 -16.42 6.88 17.08
N ASN A 460 -15.73 7.86 17.65
CA ASN A 460 -16.13 9.26 17.57
C ASN A 460 -15.08 10.05 16.79
N ALA A 461 -15.48 10.66 15.67
CA ALA A 461 -14.57 11.36 14.76
C ALA A 461 -14.04 12.70 15.32
N LEU A 462 -14.71 13.28 16.33
CA LEU A 462 -14.26 14.51 16.98
C LEU A 462 -13.24 14.22 18.07
N THR A 463 -13.48 13.22 18.92
CA THR A 463 -12.49 12.81 19.94
C THR A 463 -11.40 11.92 19.38
N GLN A 464 -11.58 11.36 18.17
CA GLN A 464 -10.70 10.37 17.56
C GLN A 464 -10.41 9.22 18.53
N ALA A 465 -11.47 8.70 19.15
CA ALA A 465 -11.39 7.66 20.16
C ALA A 465 -12.29 6.47 19.79
N TRP A 466 -11.82 5.28 20.15
CA TRP A 466 -12.57 4.04 20.01
C TRP A 466 -13.01 3.52 21.36
N ALA A 467 -14.22 3.00 21.44
CA ALA A 467 -14.59 2.03 22.47
C ALA A 467 -14.78 0.66 21.79
N PRO A 468 -14.17 -0.42 22.31
CA PRO A 468 -14.35 -1.75 21.75
C PRO A 468 -15.78 -2.26 21.96
N ALA A 469 -16.21 -3.21 21.13
CA ALA A 469 -17.44 -3.94 21.39
C ALA A 469 -17.34 -4.69 22.73
N PRO A 470 -18.47 -4.95 23.42
CA PRO A 470 -18.48 -5.79 24.61
C PRO A 470 -17.80 -7.14 24.33
N ASN A 471 -17.08 -7.66 25.30
CA ASN A 471 -16.35 -8.92 25.20
C ASN A 471 -15.17 -8.95 24.21
N VAL A 472 -14.77 -7.80 23.67
CA VAL A 472 -13.60 -7.67 22.79
C VAL A 472 -12.46 -6.98 23.54
N VAL A 473 -11.36 -7.71 23.69
CA VAL A 473 -10.23 -7.29 24.54
C VAL A 473 -9.36 -6.20 23.89
N PRO A 474 -8.97 -6.28 22.60
CA PRO A 474 -8.20 -5.21 21.98
C PRO A 474 -9.05 -3.96 21.77
N VAL A 475 -8.56 -2.80 22.19
CA VAL A 475 -9.15 -1.51 21.79
C VAL A 475 -8.76 -1.23 20.34
N PRO A 476 -9.71 -0.95 19.43
CA PRO A 476 -9.39 -0.59 18.05
C PRO A 476 -8.52 0.66 17.98
N THR A 477 -7.72 0.78 16.91
CA THR A 477 -6.85 1.94 16.68
C THR A 477 -6.87 2.42 15.24
N GLY A 478 -6.29 3.60 15.03
CA GLY A 478 -6.37 4.32 13.77
C GLY A 478 -7.76 4.92 13.58
N ASN A 479 -7.99 5.46 12.38
CA ASN A 479 -9.21 6.18 12.02
C ASN A 479 -9.66 5.76 10.62
N VAL A 480 -9.54 4.47 10.29
CA VAL A 480 -9.86 3.97 8.95
C VAL A 480 -10.93 2.89 8.97
N ALA A 481 -11.85 2.97 8.01
CA ALA A 481 -12.64 1.83 7.59
C ALA A 481 -11.87 1.08 6.51
N ASN A 482 -11.54 -0.19 6.78
CA ASN A 482 -10.84 -1.04 5.82
C ASN A 482 -11.68 -1.26 4.55
N ILE A 483 -11.04 -1.70 3.48
CA ILE A 483 -11.72 -2.01 2.21
C ILE A 483 -12.92 -2.95 2.46
N GLY A 484 -14.09 -2.52 1.98
CA GLY A 484 -15.36 -3.23 2.10
C GLY A 484 -15.99 -3.25 3.51
N GLN A 485 -15.36 -2.65 4.52
CA GLN A 485 -15.93 -2.61 5.88
C GLN A 485 -17.20 -1.76 5.92
N GLY A 486 -18.29 -2.34 6.43
CA GLY A 486 -19.53 -1.63 6.75
C GLY A 486 -19.59 -1.10 8.19
N PHE A 487 -20.30 0.00 8.39
CA PHE A 487 -20.53 0.66 9.67
C PHE A 487 -21.81 1.51 9.65
N PHE A 488 -22.39 1.76 10.82
CA PHE A 488 -23.52 2.66 10.96
C PHE A 488 -23.07 4.11 11.11
N VAL A 489 -23.81 4.99 10.45
CA VAL A 489 -23.85 6.43 10.72
C VAL A 489 -25.28 6.80 11.15
N GLN A 490 -25.44 7.96 11.79
CA GLN A 490 -26.75 8.52 12.11
C GLN A 490 -26.90 9.88 11.45
N THR A 491 -28.06 10.18 10.88
CA THR A 491 -28.34 11.52 10.34
C THR A 491 -28.42 12.56 11.45
N VAL A 492 -27.96 13.79 11.18
CA VAL A 492 -28.29 14.92 12.07
C VAL A 492 -29.79 15.22 12.01
N THR A 493 -30.34 15.86 13.04
CA THR A 493 -31.78 16.14 13.14
C THR A 493 -32.33 16.95 11.95
N THR A 494 -31.53 17.88 11.42
CA THR A 494 -31.89 18.72 10.28
C THR A 494 -30.74 18.72 9.27
N PRO A 495 -30.65 17.69 8.40
CA PRO A 495 -29.52 17.58 7.49
C PRO A 495 -29.61 18.62 6.37
N THR A 496 -28.46 19.13 5.91
CA THR A 496 -28.40 20.12 4.81
C THR A 496 -28.95 19.57 3.51
N ASP A 497 -28.73 18.28 3.27
CA ASP A 497 -29.34 17.43 2.25
C ASP A 497 -29.14 15.95 2.65
N THR A 498 -29.65 15.00 1.87
CA THR A 498 -29.52 13.56 2.15
C THR A 498 -28.41 12.86 1.38
N SER A 499 -27.53 13.58 0.67
CA SER A 499 -26.47 13.02 -0.17
C SER A 499 -25.17 12.83 0.62
N LEU A 500 -25.02 11.67 1.28
CA LEU A 500 -23.77 11.29 1.92
C LEU A 500 -22.65 11.16 0.87
N GLY A 501 -21.61 11.97 1.00
CA GLY A 501 -20.51 12.03 0.03
C GLY A 501 -19.32 11.16 0.43
N PHE A 502 -18.78 10.45 -0.55
CA PHE A 502 -17.46 9.82 -0.51
C PHE A 502 -16.60 10.46 -1.62
N ASN A 503 -15.37 10.85 -1.33
CA ASN A 503 -14.46 11.38 -2.34
C ASN A 503 -13.04 10.85 -2.17
N ASN A 504 -12.16 11.13 -3.14
CA ASN A 504 -10.80 10.61 -3.13
C ASN A 504 -9.92 11.18 -2.02
N ASP A 505 -10.22 12.36 -1.47
CA ASP A 505 -9.45 12.96 -0.37
C ASP A 505 -9.61 12.15 0.93
N MET A 506 -10.63 11.30 1.00
CA MET A 506 -10.85 10.37 2.11
C MET A 506 -10.04 9.07 1.97
N ARG A 507 -9.37 8.81 0.83
CA ARG A 507 -8.67 7.55 0.58
C ARG A 507 -7.25 7.62 1.10
N VAL A 508 -6.83 6.62 1.88
CA VAL A 508 -5.51 6.61 2.51
C VAL A 508 -4.77 5.29 2.30
N ALA A 509 -3.45 5.37 2.22
CA ALA A 509 -2.53 4.24 2.08
C ALA A 509 -2.29 3.50 3.41
N THR A 510 -2.54 4.18 4.53
CA THR A 510 -2.19 3.68 5.87
C THR A 510 -3.04 2.48 6.23
N THR A 511 -2.41 1.35 6.54
CA THR A 511 -3.05 0.27 7.28
C THR A 511 -3.43 0.79 8.67
N GLY A 512 -4.67 0.59 9.09
CA GLY A 512 -5.09 0.85 10.46
C GLY A 512 -4.41 -0.13 11.41
N THR A 513 -3.18 0.18 11.83
CA THR A 513 -2.49 -0.52 12.91
C THR A 513 -1.69 0.49 13.72
N PHE A 514 -2.01 0.54 15.02
CA PHE A 514 -1.23 1.08 16.14
C PHE A 514 0.08 1.76 15.74
N PHE A 515 0.01 3.07 15.64
CA PHE A 515 1.05 3.88 16.22
C PHE A 515 0.37 4.63 17.34
N ASN A 516 0.76 4.34 18.58
CA ASN A 516 0.84 5.39 19.59
C ASN A 516 1.75 6.45 18.99
N LYS A 517 1.21 7.27 18.08
CA LYS A 517 1.85 8.49 17.70
C LYS A 517 1.78 9.28 18.98
N ASN A 518 2.95 9.51 19.57
CA ASN A 518 3.17 10.59 20.51
C ASN A 518 2.76 11.89 19.80
N ASN A 519 1.45 12.13 19.69
CA ASN A 519 0.98 13.48 19.56
C ASN A 519 1.39 14.10 20.88
N SER A 520 2.26 15.08 20.77
CA SER A 520 2.56 16.04 21.81
C SER A 520 1.32 16.92 22.06
N SER A 521 0.12 16.33 22.11
CA SER A 521 -1.08 17.00 22.57
C SER A 521 -1.07 16.96 24.09
N THR A 522 -1.40 18.10 24.68
CA THR A 522 -1.72 18.24 26.11
C THR A 522 -3.06 17.57 26.47
N GLU A 523 -3.76 17.03 25.48
CA GLU A 523 -5.06 16.37 25.58
C GLU A 523 -4.90 14.92 26.01
N GLY A 524 -5.57 14.53 27.10
CA GLY A 524 -5.44 13.21 27.72
C GLY A 524 -6.62 12.30 27.43
N LYS A 525 -6.36 11.03 27.12
CA LYS A 525 -7.40 10.01 27.02
C LYS A 525 -7.09 8.84 27.94
N PHE A 526 -8.11 8.21 28.50
CA PHE A 526 -7.96 6.94 29.20
C PHE A 526 -9.17 6.03 29.00
N TRP A 527 -8.91 4.72 29.07
CA TRP A 527 -9.91 3.68 28.88
C TRP A 527 -10.00 2.83 30.14
N LEU A 528 -11.20 2.72 30.70
CA LEU A 528 -11.45 1.82 31.83
C LEU A 528 -12.26 0.63 31.38
N ARG A 529 -11.86 -0.55 31.84
CA ARG A 529 -12.56 -1.82 31.61
C ARG A 529 -13.04 -2.40 32.91
N ILE A 530 -14.30 -2.83 32.92
CA ILE A 530 -14.83 -3.74 33.94
C ILE A 530 -14.84 -5.17 33.40
N ASN A 531 -14.39 -6.11 34.21
CA ASN A 531 -14.49 -7.55 33.95
C ASN A 531 -15.36 -8.20 35.02
N SER A 532 -16.26 -9.09 34.63
CA SER A 532 -17.04 -9.91 35.55
C SER A 532 -16.41 -11.28 35.75
N SER A 533 -16.72 -11.90 36.89
CA SER A 533 -16.36 -13.30 37.19
C SER A 533 -16.98 -14.34 36.24
N TYR A 534 -17.97 -13.95 35.43
CA TYR A 534 -18.60 -14.80 34.41
C TYR A 534 -18.18 -14.40 33.00
N ASN A 535 -16.97 -13.86 32.83
CA ASN A 535 -16.32 -13.58 31.54
C ASN A 535 -17.03 -12.54 30.66
N THR A 536 -17.72 -11.56 31.25
CA THR A 536 -18.14 -10.36 30.52
C THR A 536 -17.13 -9.23 30.72
N ASN A 537 -16.86 -8.45 29.67
CA ASN A 537 -16.06 -7.25 29.75
C ASN A 537 -16.67 -6.10 28.94
N ASN A 538 -16.61 -4.90 29.51
CA ASN A 538 -17.10 -3.66 28.90
C ASN A 538 -16.09 -2.54 29.15
N THR A 539 -15.91 -1.66 28.16
CA THR A 539 -14.92 -0.58 28.21
C THR A 539 -15.53 0.73 27.78
N PHE A 540 -15.33 1.79 28.55
CA PHE A 540 -15.59 3.16 28.13
C PHE A 540 -14.27 3.93 27.97
N VAL A 541 -14.34 5.10 27.35
CA VAL A 541 -13.24 6.06 27.23
C VAL A 541 -13.68 7.45 27.68
N VAL A 542 -12.74 8.16 28.32
CA VAL A 542 -12.84 9.59 28.59
C VAL A 542 -11.71 10.28 27.83
N ALA A 543 -12.05 11.35 27.11
CA ALA A 543 -11.13 12.16 26.33
C ALA A 543 -11.24 13.62 26.76
N TYR A 544 -10.16 14.17 27.33
CA TYR A 544 -10.02 15.59 27.63
C TYR A 544 -9.44 16.30 26.42
N LEU A 545 -10.22 17.19 25.82
CA LEU A 545 -9.85 17.90 24.60
C LEU A 545 -10.59 19.23 24.47
N SER A 546 -9.95 20.21 23.83
CA SER A 546 -10.61 21.49 23.52
C SER A 546 -11.09 21.46 22.07
N PRO A 547 -12.35 21.86 21.76
CA PRO A 547 -13.30 22.60 22.60
C PRO A 547 -14.46 21.75 23.17
N ALA A 548 -14.22 20.53 23.65
CA ALA A 548 -15.30 19.75 24.27
C ALA A 548 -15.82 20.40 25.57
N SER A 549 -17.06 20.07 25.93
CA SER A 549 -17.75 20.53 27.14
C SER A 549 -17.79 19.42 28.20
N ASP A 550 -18.08 19.80 29.45
CA ASP A 550 -18.39 18.83 30.51
C ASP A 550 -19.88 18.43 30.55
N ALA A 551 -20.73 19.20 29.87
CA ALA A 551 -22.13 18.85 29.59
C ALA A 551 -22.24 18.01 28.32
N TYR A 552 -23.35 17.29 28.14
CA TYR A 552 -23.54 16.43 26.98
C TYR A 552 -23.44 17.21 25.66
N ASP A 553 -22.50 16.83 24.81
CA ASP A 553 -22.24 17.50 23.53
C ASP A 553 -21.87 16.53 22.40
N ASN A 554 -21.35 17.06 21.28
CA ASN A 554 -20.99 16.23 20.13
C ASN A 554 -19.75 15.37 20.38
N TYR A 555 -18.87 15.67 21.32
CA TYR A 555 -17.69 14.85 21.63
C TYR A 555 -18.05 13.57 22.40
N ASP A 556 -19.31 13.44 22.79
CA ASP A 556 -19.86 12.26 23.44
C ASP A 556 -20.44 11.24 22.46
N SER A 557 -20.34 9.96 22.81
CA SER A 557 -21.00 8.87 22.10
C SER A 557 -21.69 7.91 23.06
N LYS A 558 -22.96 7.66 22.79
CA LYS A 558 -23.73 6.60 23.45
C LYS A 558 -23.38 5.26 22.82
N ALA A 559 -23.68 4.17 23.52
CA ALA A 559 -23.79 2.86 22.86
C ALA A 559 -25.04 2.86 21.97
N ILE A 560 -24.98 2.17 20.82
CA ILE A 560 -26.14 2.06 19.91
C ILE A 560 -27.36 1.43 20.61
N ALA A 561 -27.11 0.48 21.52
CA ALA A 561 -28.08 -0.03 22.47
C ALA A 561 -27.36 -0.59 23.71
N THR A 562 -28.08 -0.74 24.82
CA THR A 562 -27.52 -1.25 26.08
C THR A 562 -27.81 -2.74 26.24
N GLY A 563 -26.77 -3.55 26.50
CA GLY A 563 -26.89 -4.97 26.75
C GLY A 563 -27.37 -5.34 28.16
N SER A 564 -27.19 -6.61 28.52
CA SER A 564 -27.44 -7.12 29.88
C SER A 564 -26.47 -6.53 30.90
N ASP A 565 -25.19 -6.39 30.52
CA ASP A 565 -24.16 -5.68 31.27
C ASP A 565 -23.81 -4.36 30.56
N ALA A 566 -23.39 -3.34 31.31
CA ALA A 566 -22.90 -2.09 30.76
C ALA A 566 -21.89 -1.42 31.71
N PHE A 567 -20.97 -0.64 31.15
CA PHE A 567 -20.03 0.19 31.88
C PHE A 567 -19.84 1.50 31.13
N TYR A 568 -20.13 2.61 31.81
CA TYR A 568 -20.30 3.89 31.16
C TYR A 568 -19.95 5.04 32.10
N THR A 569 -19.69 6.21 31.53
CA THR A 569 -19.67 7.46 32.27
C THR A 569 -20.97 8.23 32.06
N MET A 570 -21.17 9.31 32.83
CA MET A 570 -22.35 10.15 32.67
C MET A 570 -21.97 11.62 32.45
N ALA A 571 -22.65 12.23 31.49
CA ALA A 571 -22.77 13.68 31.34
C ALA A 571 -24.27 14.01 31.35
N ASP A 572 -24.68 14.94 32.23
CA ASP A 572 -26.09 15.21 32.51
C ASP A 572 -26.88 13.91 32.83
N ALA A 573 -27.93 13.61 32.05
CA ALA A 573 -28.72 12.39 32.16
C ALA A 573 -28.30 11.28 31.17
N GLN A 574 -27.23 11.48 30.40
CA GLN A 574 -26.84 10.58 29.31
C GLN A 574 -25.78 9.58 29.78
N LYS A 575 -25.93 8.32 29.34
CA LYS A 575 -24.95 7.24 29.56
C LYS A 575 -24.02 7.14 28.36
N LEU A 576 -22.72 7.30 28.59
CA LEU A 576 -21.73 7.51 27.55
C LEU A 576 -20.69 6.39 27.53
N LEU A 577 -20.39 5.91 26.32
CA LEU A 577 -19.32 4.95 26.06
C LEU A 577 -18.01 5.68 25.71
N ILE A 578 -18.14 6.82 25.02
CA ILE A 578 -17.08 7.79 24.79
C ILE A 578 -17.58 9.09 25.40
N GLN A 579 -16.83 9.67 26.33
CA GLN A 579 -17.14 10.99 26.87
C GLN A 579 -16.04 11.97 26.50
N GLY A 580 -16.42 13.04 25.81
CA GLY A 580 -15.59 14.23 25.66
C GLY A 580 -15.70 15.07 26.92
N LYS A 581 -14.58 15.62 27.37
CA LYS A 581 -14.53 16.58 28.48
C LYS A 581 -13.67 17.76 28.07
N SER A 582 -13.91 18.88 28.74
CA SER A 582 -13.19 20.12 28.52
C SER A 582 -11.68 19.97 28.76
N ALA A 583 -10.91 21.06 28.64
CA ALA A 583 -9.47 20.99 28.90
C ALA A 583 -9.19 20.38 30.28
N PHE A 584 -8.18 19.50 30.37
CA PHE A 584 -7.91 18.75 31.59
C PHE A 584 -7.70 19.64 32.81
N ASP A 585 -8.44 19.31 33.88
CA ASP A 585 -8.34 19.91 35.21
C ASP A 585 -8.18 18.79 36.25
N THR A 586 -7.26 18.97 37.20
CA THR A 586 -7.03 18.02 38.29
C THR A 586 -8.19 17.93 39.28
N ASP A 587 -9.07 18.92 39.27
CA ASP A 587 -10.21 19.05 40.19
C ASP A 587 -11.50 18.45 39.62
N ASP A 588 -11.45 18.01 38.37
CA ASP A 588 -12.58 17.43 37.68
C ASP A 588 -12.93 16.01 38.18
N VAL A 589 -14.21 15.67 38.05
CA VAL A 589 -14.79 14.44 38.54
C VAL A 589 -15.63 13.81 37.44
N VAL A 590 -15.37 12.54 37.13
CA VAL A 590 -16.14 11.79 36.13
C VAL A 590 -17.04 10.76 36.81
N PRO A 591 -18.37 10.93 36.83
CA PRO A 591 -19.29 9.93 37.36
C PRO A 591 -19.25 8.64 36.53
N VAL A 592 -19.16 7.50 37.21
CA VAL A 592 -19.10 6.17 36.57
C VAL A 592 -20.28 5.31 37.00
N GLY A 593 -20.97 4.75 36.01
CA GLY A 593 -22.06 3.82 36.20
C GLY A 593 -21.75 2.42 35.66
N ALA A 594 -22.41 1.43 36.24
CA ALA A 594 -22.35 0.04 35.79
C ALA A 594 -23.70 -0.65 35.91
N LYS A 595 -24.02 -1.49 34.94
CA LYS A 595 -25.16 -2.41 34.97
C LYS A 595 -24.63 -3.84 35.00
N HIS A 596 -25.16 -4.64 35.90
CA HIS A 596 -24.75 -6.02 36.13
C HIS A 596 -25.91 -6.98 35.88
N PHE A 597 -25.69 -7.93 34.98
CA PHE A 597 -26.67 -8.97 34.66
C PHE A 597 -27.02 -9.83 35.88
N GLN A 598 -26.00 -10.20 36.66
CA GLN A 598 -26.18 -11.02 37.85
C GLN A 598 -25.22 -10.61 38.97
N THR A 599 -25.56 -11.01 40.20
CA THR A 599 -24.68 -10.82 41.36
C THR A 599 -23.35 -11.52 41.15
N GLY A 600 -22.25 -10.85 41.50
CA GLY A 600 -20.92 -11.43 41.39
C GLY A 600 -19.79 -10.49 41.76
N ASN A 601 -18.57 -10.95 41.47
CA ASN A 601 -17.34 -10.17 41.62
C ASN A 601 -16.98 -9.50 40.29
N PHE A 602 -16.52 -8.26 40.38
CA PHE A 602 -16.13 -7.41 39.26
C PHE A 602 -14.77 -6.77 39.50
N VAL A 603 -14.04 -6.53 38.41
CA VAL A 603 -12.69 -5.94 38.43
C VAL A 603 -12.65 -4.77 37.46
N ILE A 604 -12.38 -3.56 37.97
CA ILE A 604 -12.12 -2.35 37.17
C ILE A 604 -10.62 -2.17 36.97
N SER A 605 -10.22 -1.85 35.75
CA SER A 605 -8.81 -1.69 35.35
C SER A 605 -8.64 -0.59 34.31
N LEU A 606 -7.50 0.10 34.34
CA LEU A 606 -7.06 1.00 33.27
C LEU A 606 -6.39 0.16 32.17
N VAL A 607 -6.94 0.19 30.95
CA VAL A 607 -6.48 -0.68 29.85
C VAL A 607 -5.71 0.07 28.76
N GLN A 608 -5.90 1.38 28.66
CA GLN A 608 -5.15 2.25 27.75
C GLN A 608 -5.12 3.67 28.32
N LYS A 609 -4.08 4.42 27.99
CA LYS A 609 -3.92 5.84 28.37
C LYS A 609 -3.03 6.57 27.36
N GLU A 610 -3.33 7.84 27.17
CA GLU A 610 -2.65 8.73 26.22
C GLU A 610 -2.49 10.14 26.84
N GLY A 611 -1.63 10.97 26.24
CA GLY A 611 -1.43 12.36 26.65
C GLY A 611 -0.99 12.51 28.11
N VAL A 612 -1.63 13.40 28.87
CA VAL A 612 -1.27 13.74 30.26
C VAL A 612 -1.25 12.52 31.20
N PHE A 613 -2.13 11.54 30.98
CA PHE A 613 -2.18 10.30 31.78
C PHE A 613 -1.01 9.36 31.50
N ASN A 614 -0.43 9.44 30.30
CA ASN A 614 0.82 8.76 29.99
C ASN A 614 2.04 9.49 30.58
N ASN A 615 1.92 10.81 30.82
CA ASN A 615 2.96 11.69 31.34
C ASN A 615 2.91 11.88 32.87
N GLY A 616 2.31 10.95 33.61
CA GLY A 616 2.40 10.88 35.07
C GLY A 616 1.18 11.37 35.84
N GLN A 617 0.19 12.00 35.19
CA GLN A 617 -1.08 12.30 35.85
C GLN A 617 -1.75 10.99 36.28
N ALA A 618 -2.08 10.89 37.58
CA ALA A 618 -2.74 9.73 38.15
C ALA A 618 -4.24 9.70 37.84
N VAL A 619 -4.79 8.51 37.64
CA VAL A 619 -6.24 8.24 37.48
C VAL A 619 -6.70 7.40 38.67
N TYR A 620 -7.48 7.99 39.58
CA TYR A 620 -8.00 7.31 40.76
C TYR A 620 -9.47 6.93 40.57
N LEU A 621 -9.83 5.71 40.94
CA LEU A 621 -11.22 5.32 41.18
C LEU A 621 -11.56 5.60 42.64
N HIS A 622 -12.59 6.40 42.88
CA HIS A 622 -13.20 6.58 44.19
C HIS A 622 -14.47 5.74 44.29
N ASP A 623 -14.47 4.74 45.18
CA ASP A 623 -15.68 4.01 45.56
C ASP A 623 -16.32 4.70 46.76
N LYS A 624 -17.39 5.46 46.51
CA LYS A 624 -18.10 6.25 47.53
C LYS A 624 -18.81 5.41 48.58
N VAL A 625 -19.09 4.14 48.29
CA VAL A 625 -19.71 3.23 49.25
C VAL A 625 -18.66 2.67 50.20
N ALA A 626 -17.47 2.34 49.69
CA ALA A 626 -16.35 1.85 50.50
C ALA A 626 -15.51 2.98 51.14
N GLY A 627 -15.59 4.20 50.61
CA GLY A 627 -14.75 5.33 51.00
C GLY A 627 -13.28 5.18 50.59
N THR A 628 -13.00 4.38 49.55
CA THR A 628 -11.63 4.01 49.15
C THR A 628 -11.24 4.64 47.83
N TYR A 629 -9.99 5.10 47.75
CA TYR A 629 -9.37 5.56 46.51
C TYR A 629 -8.37 4.51 46.01
N THR A 630 -8.45 4.17 44.73
CA THR A 630 -7.54 3.22 44.06
C THR A 630 -6.88 3.88 42.87
N ASN A 631 -5.55 4.00 42.89
CA ASN A 631 -4.79 4.43 41.72
C ASN A 631 -4.77 3.32 40.65
N LEU A 632 -5.53 3.51 39.56
CA LEU A 632 -5.70 2.49 38.53
C LEU A 632 -4.45 2.29 37.65
N GLN A 633 -3.42 3.13 37.80
CA GLN A 633 -2.12 2.91 37.18
C GLN A 633 -1.26 1.92 37.95
N ASN A 634 -1.52 1.74 39.24
CA ASN A 634 -0.75 0.84 40.11
C ASN A 634 -1.43 -0.54 40.29
N GLY A 635 -2.64 -0.72 39.76
CA GLY A 635 -3.37 -1.98 39.85
C GLY A 635 -4.83 -1.87 39.45
N THR A 636 -5.59 -2.90 39.81
CA THR A 636 -7.03 -3.01 39.53
C THR A 636 -7.85 -2.84 40.80
N TYR A 637 -9.10 -2.39 40.69
CA TYR A 637 -10.04 -2.37 41.80
C TYR A 637 -11.01 -3.54 41.71
N SER A 638 -11.16 -4.31 42.79
CA SER A 638 -12.10 -5.45 42.85
C SER A 638 -13.24 -5.17 43.81
N PHE A 639 -14.46 -5.51 43.42
CA PHE A 639 -15.64 -5.35 44.26
C PHE A 639 -16.71 -6.39 43.96
N SER A 640 -17.63 -6.57 44.91
CA SER A 640 -18.85 -7.34 44.69
C SER A 640 -20.04 -6.40 44.50
N ALA A 641 -20.98 -6.81 43.65
CA ALA A 641 -22.23 -6.11 43.41
C ALA A 641 -23.38 -7.09 43.15
N ASN A 642 -24.60 -6.66 43.47
CA ASN A 642 -25.82 -7.37 43.13
C ASN A 642 -26.21 -7.12 41.67
N SER A 643 -27.08 -7.97 41.12
CA SER A 643 -27.73 -7.70 39.84
C SER A 643 -28.49 -6.37 39.87
N GLY A 644 -28.39 -5.60 38.79
CA GLY A 644 -29.04 -4.29 38.68
C GLY A 644 -28.08 -3.20 38.22
N GLU A 645 -28.54 -1.95 38.31
CA GLU A 645 -27.79 -0.78 37.87
C GLU A 645 -27.30 0.04 39.07
N ILE A 646 -26.06 0.49 38.98
CA ILE A 646 -25.37 1.31 39.98
C ILE A 646 -24.90 2.57 39.28
N THR A 647 -25.44 3.73 39.67
CA THR A 647 -25.12 5.02 39.05
C THR A 647 -24.33 5.98 39.95
N ASN A 648 -24.35 5.75 41.27
CA ASN A 648 -23.84 6.71 42.26
C ASN A 648 -22.75 6.14 43.18
N ARG A 649 -22.10 5.03 42.80
CA ARG A 649 -21.05 4.39 43.60
C ARG A 649 -19.65 4.85 43.21
N PHE A 650 -19.38 5.00 41.93
CA PHE A 650 -18.05 5.19 41.40
C PHE A 650 -17.89 6.57 40.77
N GLU A 651 -16.71 7.14 40.94
CA GLU A 651 -16.26 8.32 40.19
C GLU A 651 -14.75 8.25 39.96
N ILE A 652 -14.29 8.90 38.89
CA ILE A 652 -12.87 9.08 38.61
C ILE A 652 -12.46 10.48 39.06
N VAL A 653 -11.34 10.53 39.78
CA VAL A 653 -10.72 11.77 40.25
C VAL A 653 -9.22 11.75 39.98
N TYR A 654 -8.60 12.92 39.97
CA TYR A 654 -7.19 13.10 39.57
C TYR A 654 -6.26 13.57 40.70
N LYS A 655 -6.85 13.89 41.86
CA LYS A 655 -6.16 14.17 43.12
C LYS A 655 -6.89 13.46 44.26
N LEU A 656 -6.17 13.18 45.34
CA LEU A 656 -6.76 12.68 46.58
C LEU A 656 -7.26 13.87 47.41
N ASP A 657 -8.39 13.71 48.08
CA ASP A 657 -8.83 14.69 49.08
C ASP A 657 -7.87 14.70 50.28
N VAL A 658 -7.62 15.88 50.86
CA VAL A 658 -6.72 16.09 52.01
C VAL A 658 -7.14 15.26 53.25
N LEU A 659 -8.39 14.79 53.29
CA LEU A 659 -8.98 13.95 54.34
C LEU A 659 -9.10 12.46 53.94
N ALA A 660 -8.58 12.03 52.80
CA ALA A 660 -8.64 10.62 52.37
C ALA A 660 -7.86 9.74 53.36
N THR A 661 -8.57 8.93 54.14
CA THR A 661 -8.01 8.13 55.24
C THR A 661 -7.46 6.77 54.79
N SER A 662 -7.65 6.38 53.52
CA SER A 662 -7.13 5.14 52.97
C SER A 662 -6.98 5.18 51.45
N GLU A 663 -5.78 5.48 50.98
CA GLU A 663 -5.35 5.01 49.67
C GLU A 663 -5.15 3.50 49.78
N VAL A 664 -5.73 2.73 48.85
CA VAL A 664 -5.32 1.33 48.67
C VAL A 664 -3.95 1.35 47.97
N GLU A 665 -2.94 1.79 48.70
CA GLU A 665 -1.58 1.39 48.37
C GLU A 665 -1.53 -0.12 48.58
N LYS A 666 -1.14 -0.84 47.52
CA LYS A 666 -0.72 -2.23 47.63
C LYS A 666 0.59 -2.27 48.42
N ASN A 667 0.51 -1.99 49.71
CA ASN A 667 1.56 -2.36 50.64
C ASN A 667 1.60 -3.88 50.58
N ALA A 668 2.69 -4.45 50.06
CA ALA A 668 2.88 -5.88 49.88
C ALA A 668 2.93 -6.68 51.19
N PHE A 669 2.64 -6.01 52.32
CA PHE A 669 2.58 -6.60 53.64
C PHE A 669 1.29 -7.41 53.79
N GLU A 670 1.44 -8.72 53.68
CA GLU A 670 0.36 -9.68 53.84
C GLU A 670 0.64 -10.60 55.02
N VAL A 671 -0.40 -10.92 55.78
CA VAL A 671 -0.36 -11.98 56.78
C VAL A 671 -1.51 -12.94 56.51
N TYR A 672 -1.19 -14.21 56.27
CA TYR A 672 -2.17 -15.27 56.01
C TYR A 672 -1.81 -16.54 56.77
N LYS A 673 -2.77 -17.45 56.92
CA LYS A 673 -2.57 -18.74 57.60
C LYS A 673 -2.13 -19.79 56.58
N ASP A 674 -1.09 -20.56 56.89
CA ASP A 674 -0.61 -21.71 56.11
C ASP A 674 -0.41 -22.89 57.05
N GLY A 675 -1.39 -23.80 57.07
CA GLY A 675 -1.47 -24.87 58.06
C GLY A 675 -1.65 -24.34 59.49
N GLU A 676 -0.74 -24.73 60.39
CA GLU A 676 -0.72 -24.29 61.79
C GLU A 676 0.04 -22.98 62.04
N ASP A 677 0.71 -22.46 61.01
CA ASP A 677 1.54 -21.26 61.08
C ASP A 677 0.85 -20.05 60.44
N PHE A 678 1.29 -18.86 60.85
CA PHE A 678 1.01 -17.61 60.13
C PHE A 678 2.22 -17.24 59.27
N VAL A 679 1.98 -16.92 58.00
CA VAL A 679 2.99 -16.44 57.06
C VAL A 679 2.87 -14.92 56.96
N VAL A 680 3.96 -14.23 57.26
CA VAL A 680 4.14 -12.80 57.06
C VAL A 680 4.99 -12.60 55.80
N ARG A 681 4.45 -11.89 54.80
CA ARG A 681 5.13 -11.61 53.53
C ARG A 681 5.20 -10.11 53.29
N ASN A 682 6.30 -9.63 52.73
CA ASN A 682 6.41 -8.26 52.24
C ASN A 682 7.23 -8.19 50.93
N ASP A 683 7.07 -7.14 50.12
CA ASP A 683 7.91 -6.91 48.94
C ASP A 683 9.31 -6.37 49.31
N LYS A 684 9.40 -5.72 50.47
CA LYS A 684 10.63 -5.29 51.14
C LYS A 684 11.10 -6.33 52.18
N ASN A 685 12.35 -6.18 52.60
CA ASN A 685 12.98 -7.05 53.59
C ASN A 685 12.37 -6.80 54.98
N ILE A 686 11.88 -7.86 55.61
CA ILE A 686 11.39 -7.86 56.98
C ILE A 686 12.59 -7.95 57.91
N GLU A 687 12.68 -7.02 58.85
CA GLU A 687 13.74 -6.95 59.86
C GLU A 687 13.36 -7.77 61.09
N THR A 688 12.12 -7.59 61.58
CA THR A 688 11.63 -8.31 62.75
C THR A 688 10.11 -8.52 62.68
N VAL A 689 9.65 -9.60 63.32
CA VAL A 689 8.24 -9.90 63.56
C VAL A 689 8.04 -10.16 65.04
N MET A 690 7.12 -9.46 65.68
CA MET A 690 6.75 -9.59 67.09
C MET A 690 5.28 -10.00 67.19
N VAL A 691 4.94 -10.88 68.12
CA VAL A 691 3.54 -11.23 68.42
C VAL A 691 3.25 -10.95 69.88
N PHE A 692 2.08 -10.37 70.13
CA PHE A 692 1.57 -10.04 71.45
C PHE A 692 0.23 -10.74 71.68
N ASP A 693 -0.08 -11.10 72.92
CA ASP A 693 -1.42 -11.56 73.30
C ASP A 693 -2.42 -10.38 73.44
N ALA A 694 -3.68 -10.70 73.72
CA ALA A 694 -4.74 -9.72 73.93
C ALA A 694 -4.49 -8.76 75.11
N ALA A 695 -3.60 -9.10 76.06
CA ALA A 695 -3.21 -8.25 77.18
C ALA A 695 -1.96 -7.40 76.87
N GLY A 696 -1.42 -7.48 75.66
CA GLY A 696 -0.23 -6.74 75.23
C GLY A 696 1.09 -7.38 75.68
N ARG A 697 1.08 -8.60 76.22
CA ARG A 697 2.31 -9.31 76.60
C ARG A 697 2.95 -9.90 75.34
N LYS A 698 4.26 -9.68 75.16
CA LYS A 698 5.02 -10.21 74.02
C LYS A 698 5.16 -11.73 74.13
N ILE A 699 4.62 -12.45 73.16
CA ILE A 699 4.62 -13.92 73.07
C ILE A 699 5.86 -14.42 72.34
N THR A 700 6.21 -13.79 71.21
CA THR A 700 7.41 -14.15 70.46
C THR A 700 7.97 -12.96 69.70
N GLN A 701 9.27 -13.03 69.39
CA GLN A 701 9.97 -12.09 68.52
C GLN A 701 10.92 -12.88 67.63
N ILE A 702 10.79 -12.70 66.32
CA ILE A 702 11.59 -13.34 65.28
C ILE A 702 12.39 -12.24 64.59
N ASN A 703 13.71 -12.32 64.68
CA ASN A 703 14.58 -11.51 63.83
C ASN A 703 14.61 -12.17 62.44
N ALA A 704 14.09 -11.47 61.45
CA ALA A 704 13.78 -12.04 60.15
C ALA A 704 14.98 -12.04 59.18
N ALA A 705 16.16 -11.60 59.65
CA ALA A 705 17.42 -11.56 58.90
C ALA A 705 17.28 -10.97 57.49
N ASN A 706 16.43 -9.94 57.34
CA ASN A 706 16.11 -9.30 56.07
C ASN A 706 15.42 -10.21 55.03
N SER A 707 14.67 -11.23 55.47
CA SER A 707 13.85 -12.09 54.60
C SER A 707 12.59 -11.37 54.12
N LYS A 708 12.09 -11.73 52.93
CA LYS A 708 10.79 -11.28 52.42
C LYS A 708 9.59 -12.08 52.95
N LEU A 709 9.88 -13.19 53.65
CA LEU A 709 8.88 -14.11 54.19
C LEU A 709 9.33 -14.63 55.56
N VAL A 710 8.41 -14.59 56.53
CA VAL A 710 8.62 -15.08 57.89
C VAL A 710 7.45 -15.96 58.30
N ARG A 711 7.73 -17.14 58.85
CA ARG A 711 6.71 -18.02 59.44
C ARG A 711 6.67 -17.83 60.94
N VAL A 712 5.46 -17.73 61.48
CA VAL A 712 5.17 -17.51 62.89
C VAL A 712 4.28 -18.63 63.38
N LYS A 713 4.82 -19.45 64.29
CA LYS A 713 4.07 -20.51 64.97
C LYS A 713 3.56 -20.00 66.31
N LEU A 714 2.29 -20.28 66.61
CA LEU A 714 1.65 -19.96 67.90
C LEU A 714 1.06 -21.26 68.46
N ASP A 715 1.36 -21.61 69.71
CA ASP A 715 0.97 -22.92 70.25
C ASP A 715 -0.43 -22.94 70.88
N ALA A 716 -0.95 -21.79 71.29
CA ALA A 716 -2.27 -21.67 71.90
C ALA A 716 -3.30 -21.04 70.94
N LYS A 717 -4.57 -21.44 71.08
CA LYS A 717 -5.69 -20.75 70.43
C LYS A 717 -5.97 -19.45 71.16
N GLY A 718 -6.20 -18.38 70.40
CA GLY A 718 -6.41 -17.06 70.99
C GLY A 718 -6.34 -15.92 69.98
N MET A 719 -6.59 -14.72 70.48
CA MET A 719 -6.42 -13.48 69.73
C MET A 719 -5.01 -12.93 69.99
N TYR A 720 -4.32 -12.60 68.90
CA TYR A 720 -2.97 -12.06 68.94
C TYR A 720 -2.86 -10.78 68.11
N ILE A 721 -1.89 -9.95 68.44
CA ILE A 721 -1.48 -8.80 67.63
C ILE A 721 -0.08 -9.09 67.11
N LEU A 722 0.06 -9.21 65.80
CA LEU A 722 1.36 -9.32 65.13
C LEU A 722 1.82 -7.93 64.71
N LYS A 723 3.06 -7.59 65.03
CA LYS A 723 3.78 -6.41 64.52
C LYS A 723 4.97 -6.86 63.68
N ALA A 724 5.23 -6.22 62.55
CA ALA A 724 6.43 -6.48 61.76
C ALA A 724 7.11 -5.17 61.37
N VAL A 725 8.45 -5.15 61.39
CA VAL A 725 9.24 -4.01 60.91
C VAL A 725 9.89 -4.41 59.61
N SER A 726 9.76 -3.56 58.59
CA SER A 726 10.35 -3.81 57.27
C SER A 726 10.87 -2.49 56.70
N GLN A 727 12.20 -2.39 56.54
CA GLN A 727 12.91 -1.13 56.20
C GLN A 727 12.50 0.05 57.10
N GLY A 728 12.53 -0.17 58.42
CA GLY A 728 12.15 0.85 59.42
C GLY A 728 10.67 1.22 59.51
N LYS A 729 9.78 0.69 58.64
CA LYS A 729 8.33 0.88 58.73
C LYS A 729 7.68 -0.24 59.55
N GLU A 730 6.85 0.14 60.54
CA GLU A 730 6.06 -0.81 61.33
C GLU A 730 4.73 -1.14 60.65
N TYR A 731 4.38 -2.43 60.63
CA TYR A 731 3.10 -2.98 60.19
C TYR A 731 2.46 -3.74 61.35
N SER A 732 1.13 -3.70 61.47
CA SER A 732 0.39 -4.43 62.52
C SER A 732 -0.81 -5.18 61.95
N LYS A 733 -1.04 -6.41 62.42
CA LYS A 733 -2.20 -7.23 62.04
C LYS A 733 -2.75 -8.01 63.24
N LYS A 734 -4.07 -7.98 63.41
CA LYS A 734 -4.77 -8.87 64.36
C LYS A 734 -4.85 -10.28 63.78
N LEU A 735 -4.46 -11.27 64.57
CA LEU A 735 -4.53 -12.69 64.25
C LEU A 735 -5.52 -13.40 65.18
N ILE A 736 -6.21 -14.41 64.66
CA ILE A 736 -7.03 -15.33 65.44
C ILE A 736 -6.56 -16.73 65.06
N LYS A 737 -6.00 -17.48 66.01
CA LYS A 737 -5.52 -18.84 65.77
C LYS A 737 -6.61 -19.89 65.97
#